data_AF-A0A5J4UCH1-F1
#
_entry.id   AF-A0A5J4UCH1-F1
#
_cell.length_a   1.000
_cell.length_b   1.000
_cell.length_c   1.000
_cell.angle_alpha   90.00
_cell.angle_beta   90.00
_cell.angle_gamma   90.00
#
_symmetry.space_group_name_H-M   'P 1'
#
loop_
_entity.id
_entity.type
_entity.pdbx_description
1 polymer ?
#
loop_
_entity_poly.entity_id
_entity_poly.type
_entity_poly.pdbx_seq_one_letter_code
_entity_poly.pdbx_strand_id
1 'polypeptide(L)'
;TGRLKLFGLHFDNLNPYSTVTNPLIQISESYDRQNPQVTIKDFDIVNSEFKNIHQDTNNQQGGAVISGHQDSGALLRIRDQCKFNNITSTGQGGAIYCTGRYPIIEINRVSFIQCKGISGGAIFASSQDILSLTIDNQSEFKQCEIIGDNENQGGGAIYFILSNPGGAIHSIFNYGEFLIESSQFESCNSANSDGGSVFAQIYYNSLSINKVTFIGSSCSQPGSGGAIAIVQQNSYNRISITESSFTNCKTLPGSSSQYGWGGAIDIEMGFEASFLTLENFQLTDLSFTNCKASGAGNNLHILSMDTYSTGQVIKNENLLTVKDQSNPPNIIYDLFTSPQYAYDYMGINESIEKDNPGTIDLDHHNPLFEQLFISNVPNPSYIDAINGKDIKFCGGQYQMCKTIKYSTERNPTPLSGIIPTDSTYSIILTSNTALDTNIQIISTTLVNGHIVIQSDEYDSIEDYTKQSIITSSFSSSLFTISGTGHLELLRLHFDNLNPTSNNPLISISTDSDDVPQLQIKDCEFKQNPDSYSTFSLSHSIISINGGIIKIEKAKIESYKLINENSIITIKSQSFSYGRYRKNEIKIYQSTFSNIQKLGDGNGAAINAELQQDSILKVTDSCTFYNCSTELIDNCAGGAISTVLDIMKRDYVFEDVCIYRLIQSVPSGVYSLDWIWKSFPIGV
;
A
#
# COMPACT_ATOMS: atom_id res chain seq x y z
N THR A 1 32.12 47.57 -17.95
CA THR A 1 32.23 46.27 -17.27
C THR A 1 32.54 46.50 -15.80
N GLY A 2 31.55 46.35 -14.94
CA GLY A 2 31.70 46.49 -13.48
C GLY A 2 31.04 45.33 -12.74
N ARG A 3 31.47 45.05 -11.51
CA ARG A 3 30.76 44.15 -10.58
C ARG A 3 29.97 45.02 -9.61
N LEU A 4 28.69 44.74 -9.42
CA LEU A 4 27.87 45.41 -8.42
C LEU A 4 27.62 44.44 -7.26
N LYS A 5 28.09 44.81 -6.07
CA LYS A 5 27.85 44.07 -4.84
C LYS A 5 26.92 44.86 -3.94
N LEU A 6 25.79 44.26 -3.57
CA LEU A 6 24.83 44.79 -2.61
C LEU A 6 24.96 44.00 -1.31
N PHE A 7 25.12 44.69 -0.18
CA PHE A 7 25.38 44.06 1.12
C PHE A 7 24.54 44.70 2.22
N GLY A 8 23.88 43.89 3.05
CA GLY A 8 23.19 44.36 4.25
C GLY A 8 21.95 45.19 3.96
N LEU A 9 21.27 44.96 2.84
CA LEU A 9 20.04 45.68 2.50
C LEU A 9 18.87 45.13 3.33
N HIS A 10 17.96 46.01 3.75
CA HIS A 10 16.71 45.62 4.41
C HIS A 10 15.55 46.42 3.82
N PHE A 11 14.66 45.74 3.11
CA PHE A 11 13.45 46.31 2.53
C PHE A 11 12.21 45.63 3.14
N ASP A 12 11.31 46.42 3.70
CA ASP A 12 10.05 45.95 4.28
C ASP A 12 8.89 46.88 3.90
N ASN A 13 7.72 46.31 3.61
CA ASN A 13 6.46 47.01 3.33
C ASN A 13 6.52 48.02 2.19
N LEU A 14 7.08 47.62 1.05
CA LEU A 14 6.96 48.42 -0.15
C LEU A 14 5.53 48.32 -0.72
N ASN A 15 4.72 49.31 -0.34
CA ASN A 15 3.39 49.69 -0.85
C ASN A 15 2.29 48.60 -0.82
N PRO A 16 1.57 48.46 0.30
CA PRO A 16 0.39 47.57 0.38
C PRO A 16 -0.85 48.07 -0.40
N TYR A 17 -0.83 49.28 -1.00
CA TYR A 17 -2.02 49.93 -1.56
C TYR A 17 -1.84 50.67 -2.90
N SER A 18 -0.69 50.55 -3.60
CA SER A 18 -0.50 51.14 -4.93
C SER A 18 0.18 50.15 -5.88
N THR A 19 -0.29 50.07 -7.11
CA THR A 19 0.25 49.19 -8.16
C THR A 19 1.70 49.56 -8.50
N VAL A 20 2.66 48.84 -7.92
CA VAL A 20 4.06 48.92 -8.33
C VAL A 20 4.25 47.94 -9.49
N THR A 21 4.45 48.49 -10.68
CA THR A 21 4.63 47.70 -11.91
C THR A 21 6.07 47.23 -12.09
N ASN A 22 7.05 47.92 -11.50
CA ASN A 22 8.47 47.67 -11.69
C ASN A 22 9.08 46.82 -10.55
N PRO A 23 10.10 45.99 -10.83
CA PRO A 23 10.86 45.27 -9.81
C PRO A 23 11.71 46.23 -8.95
N LEU A 24 12.10 45.79 -7.75
CA LEU A 24 13.01 46.57 -6.89
C LEU A 24 14.41 46.74 -7.54
N ILE A 25 14.91 45.69 -8.18
CA ILE A 25 16.19 45.63 -8.86
C ILE A 25 15.94 45.16 -10.30
N GLN A 26 16.32 45.99 -11.28
CA GLN A 26 16.28 45.63 -12.69
C GLN A 26 17.70 45.47 -13.24
N ILE A 27 17.97 44.32 -13.85
CA ILE A 27 19.23 43.99 -14.52
C ILE A 27 18.94 43.93 -16.02
N SER A 28 19.54 44.83 -16.81
CA SER A 28 19.41 44.81 -18.27
C SER A 28 20.76 44.91 -18.94
N GLU A 29 21.05 43.98 -19.85
CA GLU A 29 22.15 44.10 -20.79
C GLU A 29 21.60 44.61 -22.12
N SER A 30 22.04 45.78 -22.58
CA SER A 30 21.76 46.27 -23.93
C SER A 30 23.03 46.19 -24.78
N TYR A 31 22.96 45.43 -25.88
CA TYR A 31 24.03 45.40 -26.88
C TYR A 31 23.81 46.55 -27.89
N ASP A 32 24.05 47.79 -27.48
CA ASP A 32 24.06 48.92 -28.42
C ASP A 32 25.46 49.10 -29.03
N ARG A 33 25.61 48.76 -30.32
CA ARG A 33 26.87 48.93 -31.07
C ARG A 33 27.27 50.39 -31.27
N GLN A 34 26.38 51.35 -31.02
CA GLN A 34 26.65 52.77 -31.24
C GLN A 34 26.92 53.55 -29.93
N ASN A 35 26.68 52.96 -28.76
CA ASN A 35 26.90 53.65 -27.49
C ASN A 35 27.24 52.64 -26.36
N PRO A 36 28.51 52.53 -25.91
CA PRO A 36 28.88 51.60 -24.85
C PRO A 36 28.30 52.07 -23.50
N GLN A 37 27.07 51.65 -23.20
CA GLN A 37 26.49 51.76 -21.86
C GLN A 37 27.23 50.82 -20.89
N VAL A 38 27.26 51.18 -19.61
CA VAL A 38 27.96 50.41 -18.56
C VAL A 38 27.28 49.04 -18.41
N THR A 39 27.83 48.00 -19.04
CA THR A 39 27.40 46.61 -18.79
C THR A 39 27.93 46.17 -17.42
N ILE A 40 27.02 45.92 -16.46
CA ILE A 40 27.35 45.26 -15.19
C ILE A 40 27.49 43.78 -15.50
N LYS A 41 28.66 43.21 -15.22
CA LYS A 41 28.99 41.83 -15.58
C LYS A 41 28.58 40.83 -14.51
N ASP A 42 28.71 41.18 -13.24
CA ASP A 42 28.31 40.31 -12.13
C ASP A 42 27.53 41.12 -11.09
N PHE A 43 26.45 40.54 -10.58
CA PHE A 43 25.56 41.09 -9.56
C PHE A 43 25.58 40.16 -8.33
N ASP A 44 26.08 40.64 -7.19
CA ASP A 44 26.26 39.84 -5.97
C ASP A 44 25.46 40.45 -4.82
N ILE A 45 24.40 39.78 -4.36
CA ILE A 45 23.55 40.20 -3.24
C ILE A 45 23.89 39.35 -2.02
N VAL A 46 24.25 40.01 -0.94
CA VAL A 46 24.85 39.36 0.23
C VAL A 46 24.17 39.82 1.51
N ASN A 47 23.78 38.88 2.38
CA ASN A 47 23.25 39.14 3.72
C ASN A 47 22.16 40.24 3.74
N SER A 48 21.18 40.12 2.84
CA SER A 48 20.13 41.12 2.62
C SER A 48 18.74 40.53 2.83
N GLU A 49 17.81 41.33 3.34
CA GLU A 49 16.44 40.92 3.63
C GLU A 49 15.43 41.74 2.81
N PHE A 50 14.51 41.04 2.18
CA PHE A 50 13.39 41.58 1.42
C PHE A 50 12.10 40.99 1.97
N LYS A 51 11.18 41.85 2.41
CA LYS A 51 9.96 41.43 3.10
C LYS A 51 8.74 42.21 2.65
N ASN A 52 7.59 41.52 2.55
CA ASN A 52 6.29 42.13 2.28
C ASN A 52 6.30 43.00 1.01
N ILE A 53 6.79 42.44 -0.09
CA ILE A 53 6.88 43.13 -1.38
C ILE A 53 5.84 42.54 -2.33
N HIS A 54 5.00 43.40 -2.88
CA HIS A 54 3.98 43.05 -3.85
C HIS A 54 4.22 43.80 -5.16
N GLN A 55 4.33 43.05 -6.26
CA GLN A 55 4.42 43.59 -7.61
C GLN A 55 3.16 43.22 -8.38
N ASP A 56 2.55 44.20 -9.04
CA ASP A 56 1.45 43.98 -9.97
C ASP A 56 1.86 44.43 -11.38
N THR A 57 2.14 43.48 -12.27
CA THR A 57 2.67 43.73 -13.61
C THR A 57 1.73 43.23 -14.72
N ASN A 58 1.50 44.09 -15.72
CA ASN A 58 0.58 43.80 -16.83
C ASN A 58 1.26 43.07 -18.00
N ASN A 59 2.58 42.96 -18.03
CA ASN A 59 3.34 42.38 -19.15
C ASN A 59 3.87 40.97 -18.86
N GLN A 60 3.45 40.36 -17.75
CA GLN A 60 3.90 39.06 -17.22
C GLN A 60 5.41 38.97 -16.92
N GLN A 61 6.24 39.98 -17.20
CA GLN A 61 7.64 40.01 -16.80
C GLN A 61 7.69 40.49 -15.34
N GLY A 62 7.88 39.57 -14.39
CA GLY A 62 7.82 39.95 -12.98
C GLY A 62 8.55 38.98 -12.08
N GLY A 63 9.17 39.60 -11.08
CA GLY A 63 10.10 39.12 -10.06
C GLY A 63 10.22 40.30 -9.11
N ALA A 64 9.40 40.32 -8.06
CA ALA A 64 9.07 41.54 -7.32
C ALA A 64 10.31 42.22 -6.71
N VAL A 65 11.34 41.42 -6.42
CA VAL A 65 12.63 41.93 -5.95
C VAL A 65 13.61 42.09 -7.10
N ILE A 66 13.79 41.06 -7.94
CA ILE A 66 14.81 41.06 -8.98
C ILE A 66 14.18 40.69 -10.31
N SER A 67 14.40 41.50 -11.34
CA SER A 67 14.08 41.16 -12.74
C SER A 67 15.30 41.39 -13.63
N GLY A 68 15.68 40.40 -14.42
CA GLY A 68 16.91 40.38 -15.20
C GLY A 68 16.74 39.91 -16.65
N HIS A 69 17.55 40.47 -17.55
CA HIS A 69 17.81 39.96 -18.90
C HIS A 69 19.33 39.88 -19.17
N GLN A 70 19.87 38.68 -19.36
CA GLN A 70 21.30 38.35 -19.41
C GLN A 70 21.69 37.61 -20.71
N ASP A 71 22.35 38.31 -21.62
CA ASP A 71 22.79 37.79 -22.93
C ASP A 71 24.30 37.52 -23.01
N SER A 72 25.08 37.97 -22.02
CA SER A 72 26.54 37.95 -22.07
C SER A 72 27.22 36.95 -21.12
N GLY A 73 26.45 36.18 -20.35
CA GLY A 73 27.00 35.28 -19.32
C GLY A 73 27.19 35.97 -17.97
N ALA A 74 26.45 37.03 -17.69
CA ALA A 74 26.53 37.74 -16.42
C ALA A 74 26.06 36.89 -15.25
N LEU A 75 26.80 36.92 -14.13
CA LEU A 75 26.45 36.16 -12.95
C LEU A 75 25.48 36.94 -12.04
N LEU A 76 24.32 36.37 -11.74
CA LEU A 76 23.46 36.78 -10.61
C LEU A 76 23.72 35.84 -9.42
N ARG A 77 24.43 36.33 -8.41
CA ARG A 77 24.75 35.59 -7.18
C ARG A 77 23.99 36.16 -6.00
N ILE A 78 23.36 35.31 -5.20
CA ILE A 78 22.63 35.67 -3.99
C ILE A 78 23.06 34.73 -2.87
N ARG A 79 23.60 35.27 -1.78
CA ARG A 79 24.25 34.44 -0.76
C ARG A 79 24.32 35.03 0.64
N ASP A 80 24.88 34.23 1.55
CA ASP A 80 25.21 34.59 2.93
C ASP A 80 23.97 35.05 3.72
N GLN A 81 22.96 34.18 3.89
CA GLN A 81 21.75 34.42 4.70
C GLN A 81 20.81 35.50 4.14
N CYS A 82 20.81 35.72 2.83
CA CYS A 82 19.74 36.52 2.21
C CYS A 82 18.37 35.90 2.49
N LYS A 83 17.34 36.75 2.68
CA LYS A 83 15.97 36.34 2.97
C LYS A 83 14.97 37.05 2.08
N PHE A 84 14.08 36.28 1.48
CA PHE A 84 12.93 36.75 0.70
C PHE A 84 11.69 36.22 1.41
N ASN A 85 10.91 37.10 2.03
CA ASN A 85 9.80 36.71 2.89
C ASN A 85 8.52 37.42 2.49
N ASN A 86 7.46 36.66 2.23
CA ASN A 86 6.15 37.17 1.83
C ASN A 86 6.28 38.10 0.61
N ILE A 87 6.72 37.51 -0.49
CA ILE A 87 6.97 38.21 -1.75
C ILE A 87 5.94 37.71 -2.77
N THR A 88 5.22 38.61 -3.43
CA THR A 88 4.19 38.23 -4.41
C THR A 88 4.35 39.04 -5.68
N SER A 89 4.35 38.39 -6.83
CA SER A 89 4.29 39.05 -8.14
C SER A 89 3.14 38.49 -8.96
N THR A 90 2.40 39.36 -9.66
CA THR A 90 1.50 38.94 -10.76
C THR A 90 2.26 38.75 -12.08
N GLY A 91 3.60 38.75 -12.06
CA GLY A 91 4.43 38.25 -13.16
C GLY A 91 4.87 36.81 -12.94
N GLN A 92 5.71 36.30 -13.85
CA GLN A 92 6.12 34.88 -13.83
C GLN A 92 6.78 34.51 -12.48
N GLY A 93 7.93 35.07 -12.11
CA GLY A 93 8.60 34.74 -10.84
C GLY A 93 8.12 35.57 -9.65
N GLY A 94 7.99 34.96 -8.47
CA GLY A 94 7.59 35.68 -7.27
C GLY A 94 8.65 36.68 -6.79
N ALA A 95 9.83 36.18 -6.41
CA ALA A 95 10.93 37.01 -5.94
C ALA A 95 11.91 37.41 -7.06
N ILE A 96 12.26 36.45 -7.92
CA ILE A 96 13.30 36.61 -8.95
C ILE A 96 12.74 36.23 -10.32
N TYR A 97 13.04 37.04 -11.32
CA TYR A 97 12.81 36.80 -12.73
C TYR A 97 14.10 37.03 -13.51
N CYS A 98 14.62 36.10 -14.30
CA CYS A 98 15.90 36.29 -15.00
C CYS A 98 15.99 35.57 -16.36
N THR A 99 15.81 36.29 -17.46
CA THR A 99 15.81 35.70 -18.82
C THR A 99 17.11 35.96 -19.58
N GLY A 100 17.32 35.38 -20.76
CA GLY A 100 18.39 35.79 -21.70
C GLY A 100 18.96 34.65 -22.54
N ARG A 101 20.17 34.80 -23.09
CA ARG A 101 20.89 33.71 -23.79
C ARG A 101 21.81 32.87 -22.90
N TYR A 102 22.47 33.50 -21.94
CA TYR A 102 23.44 32.83 -21.08
C TYR A 102 23.26 33.19 -19.59
N PRO A 103 22.05 33.16 -19.01
CA PRO A 103 21.88 33.44 -17.60
C PRO A 103 22.66 32.46 -16.71
N ILE A 104 23.34 33.01 -15.70
CA ILE A 104 24.04 32.23 -14.66
C ILE A 104 23.53 32.72 -13.30
N ILE A 105 22.88 31.83 -12.56
CA ILE A 105 22.25 32.15 -11.27
C ILE A 105 22.82 31.23 -10.19
N GLU A 106 23.34 31.83 -9.13
CA GLU A 106 23.85 31.10 -7.97
C GLU A 106 23.14 31.55 -6.69
N ILE A 107 22.50 30.61 -6.01
CA ILE A 107 21.79 30.78 -4.74
C ILE A 107 22.52 29.97 -3.67
N ASN A 108 23.02 30.63 -2.63
CA ASN A 108 23.84 29.97 -1.62
C ASN A 108 23.48 30.39 -0.19
N ARG A 109 22.91 29.47 0.62
CA ARG A 109 22.42 29.78 1.98
C ARG A 109 21.40 30.93 1.99
N VAL A 110 20.35 30.80 1.19
CA VAL A 110 19.28 31.80 1.04
C VAL A 110 17.94 31.19 1.45
N SER A 111 17.08 31.98 2.10
CA SER A 111 15.72 31.55 2.44
C SER A 111 14.68 32.28 1.60
N PHE A 112 13.83 31.52 0.90
CA PHE A 112 12.61 31.98 0.25
C PHE A 112 11.41 31.45 1.04
N ILE A 113 10.60 32.35 1.58
CA ILE A 113 9.50 32.02 2.48
C ILE A 113 8.25 32.72 1.97
N GLN A 114 7.17 31.96 1.73
CA GLN A 114 5.88 32.50 1.28
C GLN A 114 6.01 33.36 0.00
N CYS A 115 6.85 32.91 -0.94
CA CYS A 115 6.98 33.57 -2.23
C CYS A 115 5.94 33.04 -3.22
N LYS A 116 5.33 33.94 -4.00
CA LYS A 116 4.26 33.65 -4.95
C LYS A 116 4.48 34.33 -6.30
N GLY A 117 4.36 33.59 -7.38
CA GLY A 117 4.44 34.08 -8.78
C GLY A 117 3.48 33.32 -9.69
N ILE A 118 3.17 33.86 -10.89
CA ILE A 118 2.35 33.15 -11.89
C ILE A 118 3.00 31.82 -12.28
N SER A 119 4.32 31.83 -12.44
CA SER A 119 5.17 30.71 -12.84
C SER A 119 6.46 30.77 -12.04
N GLY A 120 6.52 30.06 -10.92
CA GLY A 120 7.66 30.13 -10.02
C GLY A 120 7.36 30.90 -8.78
N GLY A 121 6.94 30.18 -7.74
CA GLY A 121 6.64 30.76 -6.44
C GLY A 121 7.80 31.63 -5.95
N ALA A 122 9.05 31.17 -6.07
CA ALA A 122 10.21 31.95 -5.70
C ALA A 122 10.98 32.55 -6.90
N ILE A 123 11.36 31.71 -7.86
CA ILE A 123 12.30 32.08 -8.92
C ILE A 123 11.65 31.83 -10.28
N PHE A 124 11.99 32.60 -11.31
CA PHE A 124 11.72 32.31 -12.71
C PHE A 124 12.91 32.82 -13.52
N ALA A 125 13.30 32.18 -14.61
CA ALA A 125 14.53 32.49 -15.29
C ALA A 125 14.72 31.73 -16.61
N SER A 126 14.32 32.22 -17.78
CA SER A 126 14.44 31.46 -19.03
C SER A 126 15.78 31.60 -19.77
N SER A 127 16.17 30.62 -20.60
CA SER A 127 17.26 30.80 -21.58
C SER A 127 16.97 30.27 -22.98
N GLN A 128 17.40 31.03 -24.00
CA GLN A 128 17.40 30.61 -25.42
C GLN A 128 18.54 29.64 -25.77
N ASP A 129 19.68 29.75 -25.09
CA ASP A 129 20.86 28.92 -25.35
C ASP A 129 21.24 28.14 -24.09
N ILE A 130 22.13 28.68 -23.25
CA ILE A 130 22.65 27.99 -22.05
C ILE A 130 22.09 28.67 -20.81
N LEU A 131 21.78 27.87 -19.80
CA LEU A 131 21.43 28.37 -18.48
C LEU A 131 22.13 27.50 -17.44
N SER A 132 22.72 28.17 -16.45
CA SER A 132 23.29 27.53 -15.28
C SER A 132 22.56 28.04 -14.04
N LEU A 133 21.93 27.13 -13.31
CA LEU A 133 21.33 27.43 -12.01
C LEU A 133 21.97 26.53 -10.95
N THR A 134 22.48 27.14 -9.88
CA THR A 134 23.04 26.41 -8.75
C THR A 134 22.34 26.86 -7.47
N ILE A 135 21.80 25.91 -6.72
CA ILE A 135 21.18 26.13 -5.41
C ILE A 135 21.88 25.23 -4.40
N ASP A 136 22.50 25.83 -3.40
CA ASP A 136 23.40 25.10 -2.50
C ASP A 136 23.42 25.68 -1.07
N ASN A 137 24.13 24.98 -0.18
CA ASN A 137 24.54 25.39 1.17
C ASN A 137 23.37 25.72 2.09
N GLN A 138 22.42 24.79 2.23
CA GLN A 138 21.27 24.92 3.13
C GLN A 138 20.35 26.07 2.71
N SER A 139 20.13 26.22 1.41
CA SER A 139 19.08 27.10 0.92
C SER A 139 17.72 26.49 1.22
N GLU A 140 16.76 27.33 1.57
CA GLU A 140 15.43 26.91 2.03
C GLU A 140 14.33 27.54 1.18
N PHE A 141 13.40 26.72 0.72
CA PHE A 141 12.16 27.15 0.09
C PHE A 141 10.99 26.66 0.94
N LYS A 142 10.25 27.58 1.55
CA LYS A 142 9.17 27.27 2.50
C LYS A 142 7.88 27.93 2.06
N GLN A 143 6.83 27.13 1.87
CA GLN A 143 5.50 27.63 1.48
C GLN A 143 5.53 28.50 0.21
N CYS A 144 6.40 28.16 -0.74
CA CYS A 144 6.42 28.79 -2.06
C CYS A 144 5.36 28.12 -2.94
N GLU A 145 4.55 28.91 -3.62
CA GLU A 145 3.41 28.44 -4.41
C GLU A 145 3.23 29.25 -5.69
N ILE A 146 2.66 28.62 -6.71
CA ILE A 146 2.21 29.34 -7.91
C ILE A 146 0.80 29.89 -7.73
N ILE A 147 0.51 31.02 -8.38
CA ILE A 147 -0.84 31.62 -8.42
C ILE A 147 -1.46 31.60 -9.82
N GLY A 148 -0.75 31.11 -10.84
CA GLY A 148 -1.28 30.93 -12.19
C GLY A 148 -2.30 29.80 -12.26
N ASP A 149 -3.36 30.00 -13.03
CA ASP A 149 -4.50 29.06 -13.16
C ASP A 149 -4.75 28.56 -14.59
N ASN A 150 -3.96 29.02 -15.58
CA ASN A 150 -4.09 28.61 -16.98
C ASN A 150 -3.06 27.53 -17.35
N GLU A 151 -3.45 26.60 -18.23
CA GLU A 151 -2.59 25.51 -18.75
C GLU A 151 -1.31 26.02 -19.47
N ASN A 152 -1.33 27.25 -19.99
CA ASN A 152 -0.18 27.92 -20.62
C ASN A 152 0.63 28.78 -19.64
N GLN A 153 0.20 28.89 -18.39
CA GLN A 153 0.82 29.68 -17.35
C GLN A 153 1.34 28.72 -16.30
N GLY A 154 2.62 28.43 -16.46
CA GLY A 154 3.27 27.55 -15.54
C GLY A 154 4.76 27.71 -15.55
N GLY A 155 5.29 27.55 -14.34
CA GLY A 155 6.66 27.18 -14.23
C GLY A 155 7.52 27.94 -13.25
N GLY A 156 7.48 27.50 -12.00
CA GLY A 156 8.59 27.34 -11.05
C GLY A 156 9.97 28.09 -11.16
N ALA A 157 10.69 28.22 -12.29
CA ALA A 157 12.09 28.72 -12.36
C ALA A 157 12.69 29.12 -13.75
N ILE A 158 12.28 28.71 -14.95
CA ILE A 158 12.89 28.97 -16.28
C ILE A 158 11.88 28.54 -17.38
N TYR A 159 11.65 29.32 -18.44
CA TYR A 159 10.62 29.05 -19.48
C TYR A 159 11.11 29.11 -20.94
N PHE A 160 10.97 28.02 -21.68
CA PHE A 160 10.78 28.02 -23.14
C PHE A 160 9.73 26.97 -23.50
N ILE A 161 8.76 27.33 -24.34
CA ILE A 161 7.54 26.58 -24.68
C ILE A 161 7.75 25.04 -24.71
N LEU A 162 7.14 24.36 -23.74
CA LEU A 162 6.12 23.31 -23.87
C LEU A 162 5.46 23.13 -22.49
N SER A 163 4.19 22.74 -22.50
CA SER A 163 3.20 22.79 -21.41
C SER A 163 3.67 22.07 -20.13
N ASN A 164 3.60 22.75 -18.96
CA ASN A 164 3.16 22.26 -17.63
C ASN A 164 3.79 23.08 -16.46
N PRO A 165 3.02 23.57 -15.47
CA PRO A 165 3.57 24.37 -14.35
C PRO A 165 4.35 23.55 -13.30
N GLY A 166 5.02 24.22 -12.34
CA GLY A 166 5.58 23.63 -11.11
C GLY A 166 5.70 24.66 -9.97
N GLY A 167 5.84 24.21 -8.71
CA GLY A 167 5.57 25.03 -7.50
C GLY A 167 6.66 26.03 -7.09
N ALA A 168 7.81 25.55 -6.58
CA ALA A 168 8.90 26.43 -6.14
C ALA A 168 9.94 26.73 -7.23
N ILE A 169 10.25 25.71 -8.04
CA ILE A 169 11.21 25.65 -9.14
C ILE A 169 10.58 24.92 -10.34
N HIS A 170 10.84 25.35 -11.57
CA HIS A 170 10.35 24.76 -12.82
C HIS A 170 11.31 25.19 -13.87
N SER A 171 11.86 24.30 -14.64
CA SER A 171 12.98 24.74 -15.42
C SER A 171 13.13 24.00 -16.71
N ILE A 172 13.30 24.75 -17.80
CA ILE A 172 13.39 24.22 -19.16
C ILE A 172 14.79 24.56 -19.68
N PHE A 173 15.65 23.54 -19.80
CA PHE A 173 17.06 23.76 -20.09
C PHE A 173 17.49 23.19 -21.43
N ASN A 174 18.26 23.99 -22.17
CA ASN A 174 19.06 23.59 -23.32
C ASN A 174 20.56 23.74 -22.94
N TYR A 175 21.41 22.77 -23.25
CA TYR A 175 22.89 22.91 -23.26
C TYR A 175 23.61 23.51 -22.02
N GLY A 176 23.23 23.16 -20.79
CA GLY A 176 23.76 23.71 -19.51
C GLY A 176 23.90 22.69 -18.37
N GLU A 177 23.74 23.13 -17.11
CA GLU A 177 23.72 22.28 -15.92
C GLU A 177 22.76 22.87 -14.86
N PHE A 178 21.92 22.03 -14.25
CA PHE A 178 21.11 22.39 -13.09
C PHE A 178 21.51 21.56 -11.88
N LEU A 179 22.01 22.23 -10.84
CA LEU A 179 22.45 21.61 -9.60
C LEU A 179 21.65 22.15 -8.41
N ILE A 180 21.01 21.23 -7.68
CA ILE A 180 20.47 21.48 -6.35
C ILE A 180 21.21 20.57 -5.37
N GLU A 181 21.89 21.16 -4.40
CA GLU A 181 22.66 20.41 -3.41
C GLU A 181 22.32 20.86 -1.98
N SER A 182 22.27 19.90 -1.04
CA SER A 182 22.21 20.16 0.41
C SER A 182 21.16 21.22 0.83
N SER A 183 19.95 21.14 0.24
CA SER A 183 18.89 22.17 0.36
C SER A 183 17.55 21.55 0.75
N GLN A 184 16.58 22.38 1.14
CA GLN A 184 15.27 21.93 1.63
C GLN A 184 14.09 22.63 0.93
N PHE A 185 13.08 21.83 0.56
CA PHE A 185 11.78 22.29 0.08
C PHE A 185 10.69 21.81 1.05
N GLU A 186 9.94 22.74 1.63
CA GLU A 186 8.93 22.43 2.64
C GLU A 186 7.58 23.07 2.26
N SER A 187 6.57 22.20 2.09
CA SER A 187 5.20 22.60 1.73
C SER A 187 5.15 23.49 0.49
N CYS A 188 6.02 23.20 -0.48
CA CYS A 188 5.97 23.82 -1.80
C CYS A 188 4.90 23.11 -2.62
N ASN A 189 3.95 23.89 -3.14
CA ASN A 189 2.77 23.34 -3.76
C ASN A 189 2.48 23.95 -5.14
N SER A 190 1.90 23.13 -6.02
CA SER A 190 1.47 23.52 -7.35
C SER A 190 -0.02 23.19 -7.54
N ALA A 191 -0.80 24.13 -8.09
CA ALA A 191 -2.22 23.92 -8.38
C ALA A 191 -2.35 23.45 -9.83
N ASN A 192 -3.06 22.35 -10.08
CA ASN A 192 -3.36 21.81 -11.42
C ASN A 192 -2.12 21.60 -12.30
N SER A 193 -1.00 21.16 -11.72
CA SER A 193 0.30 21.22 -12.40
C SER A 193 1.38 20.32 -11.83
N ASP A 194 2.31 19.91 -12.69
CA ASP A 194 3.35 18.96 -12.34
C ASP A 194 4.37 19.52 -11.33
N GLY A 195 5.06 18.67 -10.58
CA GLY A 195 6.20 19.11 -9.75
C GLY A 195 5.84 20.09 -8.65
N GLY A 196 5.34 19.60 -7.51
CA GLY A 196 4.96 20.48 -6.39
C GLY A 196 6.11 21.35 -5.86
N SER A 197 7.35 20.87 -5.92
CA SER A 197 8.56 21.65 -5.63
C SER A 197 9.36 21.98 -6.87
N VAL A 198 9.65 20.97 -7.69
CA VAL A 198 10.54 21.10 -8.86
C VAL A 198 9.84 20.49 -10.07
N PHE A 199 9.67 21.27 -11.13
CA PHE A 199 9.47 20.73 -12.47
C PHE A 199 10.76 20.89 -13.28
N ALA A 200 11.13 19.92 -14.10
CA ALA A 200 12.29 20.05 -14.97
C ALA A 200 12.07 19.39 -16.33
N GLN A 201 12.22 20.14 -17.40
CA GLN A 201 12.26 19.62 -18.75
C GLN A 201 13.66 19.81 -19.31
N ILE A 202 14.30 18.72 -19.71
CA ILE A 202 15.71 18.70 -20.06
C ILE A 202 15.91 18.33 -21.53
N TYR A 203 16.73 19.13 -22.22
CA TYR A 203 17.13 18.95 -23.61
C TYR A 203 18.66 19.05 -23.76
N TYR A 204 19.31 17.93 -24.07
CA TYR A 204 20.76 17.80 -24.16
C TYR A 204 21.49 18.34 -22.91
N ASN A 205 21.02 18.00 -21.70
CA ASN A 205 21.45 18.64 -20.44
C ASN A 205 21.47 17.70 -19.22
N SER A 206 22.09 18.12 -18.10
CA SER A 206 22.12 17.43 -16.80
C SER A 206 21.29 18.14 -15.71
N LEU A 207 20.40 17.38 -15.05
CA LEU A 207 19.76 17.73 -13.78
C LEU A 207 20.39 16.89 -12.66
N SER A 208 20.97 17.56 -11.67
CA SER A 208 21.57 16.93 -10.48
C SER A 208 20.91 17.46 -9.20
N ILE A 209 20.34 16.54 -8.41
CA ILE A 209 19.71 16.81 -7.11
C ILE A 209 20.41 15.91 -6.09
N ASN A 210 21.25 16.47 -5.22
CA ASN A 210 22.00 15.70 -4.22
C ASN A 210 21.71 16.17 -2.80
N LYS A 211 21.42 15.23 -1.89
CA LYS A 211 21.16 15.51 -0.47
C LYS A 211 20.08 16.57 -0.24
N VAL A 212 19.02 16.51 -1.03
CA VAL A 212 17.89 17.44 -0.94
C VAL A 212 16.74 16.80 -0.17
N THR A 213 16.09 17.59 0.69
CA THR A 213 14.95 17.13 1.49
C THR A 213 13.66 17.82 1.05
N PHE A 214 12.67 17.02 0.66
CA PHE A 214 11.32 17.46 0.30
C PHE A 214 10.33 17.03 1.39
N ILE A 215 9.60 17.98 1.97
CA ILE A 215 8.67 17.74 3.08
C ILE A 215 7.30 18.34 2.77
N GLY A 216 6.28 17.50 2.65
CA GLY A 216 4.90 17.92 2.49
C GLY A 216 4.62 18.67 1.18
N SER A 217 5.51 18.55 0.20
CA SER A 217 5.30 19.14 -1.13
C SER A 217 4.15 18.43 -1.85
N SER A 218 3.36 19.18 -2.59
CA SER A 218 2.24 18.57 -3.31
C SER A 218 1.89 19.24 -4.63
N CYS A 219 1.28 18.47 -5.52
CA CYS A 219 0.56 19.01 -6.67
C CYS A 219 -0.90 18.57 -6.66
N SER A 220 -1.78 19.27 -7.36
CA SER A 220 -3.17 18.82 -7.60
C SER A 220 -3.37 18.39 -9.05
N GLN A 221 -4.20 17.36 -9.30
CA GLN A 221 -4.56 16.91 -10.65
C GLN A 221 -5.06 18.08 -11.51
N PRO A 222 -4.68 18.15 -12.81
CA PRO A 222 -3.97 17.13 -13.59
C PRO A 222 -2.44 17.06 -13.38
N GLY A 223 -1.88 17.72 -12.35
CA GLY A 223 -0.45 17.63 -12.06
C GLY A 223 0.02 16.26 -11.57
N SER A 224 1.24 15.86 -11.96
CA SER A 224 2.00 14.68 -11.53
C SER A 224 3.29 15.08 -10.79
N GLY A 225 3.94 14.19 -10.06
CA GLY A 225 5.20 14.48 -9.37
C GLY A 225 5.00 15.40 -8.16
N GLY A 226 4.43 14.90 -7.07
CA GLY A 226 4.05 15.70 -5.90
C GLY A 226 5.20 16.55 -5.31
N ALA A 227 6.44 16.11 -5.46
CA ALA A 227 7.62 16.95 -5.22
C ALA A 227 8.33 17.32 -6.53
N ILE A 228 8.64 16.32 -7.36
CA ILE A 228 9.45 16.48 -8.56
C ILE A 228 8.73 15.89 -9.76
N ALA A 229 8.67 16.64 -10.87
CA ALA A 229 8.30 16.10 -12.16
C ALA A 229 9.39 16.39 -13.20
N ILE A 230 9.75 15.40 -14.01
CA ILE A 230 10.83 15.52 -14.98
C ILE A 230 10.39 15.04 -16.36
N VAL A 231 10.68 15.83 -17.41
CA VAL A 231 10.52 15.42 -18.79
C VAL A 231 11.91 15.26 -19.43
N GLN A 232 12.34 14.01 -19.62
CA GLN A 232 13.62 13.62 -20.19
C GLN A 232 13.49 13.29 -21.67
N GLN A 233 13.73 14.29 -22.52
CA GLN A 233 13.38 14.25 -23.94
C GLN A 233 14.23 13.32 -24.82
N ASN A 234 15.49 13.08 -24.48
CA ASN A 234 16.37 12.18 -25.24
C ASN A 234 17.46 11.57 -24.35
N SER A 235 18.17 10.57 -24.89
CA SER A 235 19.19 9.81 -24.17
C SER A 235 20.50 10.56 -23.88
N TYR A 236 20.69 11.77 -24.45
CA TYR A 236 21.80 12.67 -24.12
C TYR A 236 21.55 13.47 -22.84
N ASN A 237 20.32 13.44 -22.32
CA ASN A 237 19.98 14.07 -21.05
C ASN A 237 20.43 13.23 -19.87
N ARG A 238 20.93 13.87 -18.82
CA ARG A 238 21.30 13.22 -17.57
C ARG A 238 20.37 13.65 -16.43
N ILE A 239 19.85 12.67 -15.70
CA ILE A 239 19.19 12.89 -14.41
C ILE A 239 19.99 12.16 -13.34
N SER A 240 20.37 12.86 -12.27
CA SER A 240 20.97 12.29 -11.08
C SER A 240 20.26 12.82 -9.84
N ILE A 241 19.41 12.02 -9.21
CA ILE A 241 18.80 12.32 -7.91
C ILE A 241 19.41 11.36 -6.90
N THR A 242 20.17 11.90 -5.96
CA THR A 242 20.99 11.09 -5.05
C THR A 242 20.87 11.55 -3.62
N GLU A 243 20.91 10.59 -2.68
CA GLU A 243 20.91 10.84 -1.23
C GLU A 243 19.76 11.75 -0.74
N SER A 244 18.67 11.84 -1.50
CA SER A 244 17.57 12.78 -1.28
C SER A 244 16.38 12.10 -0.63
N SER A 245 15.60 12.86 0.14
CA SER A 245 14.50 12.33 0.96
C SER A 245 13.17 13.00 0.64
N PHE A 246 12.11 12.21 0.55
CA PHE A 246 10.74 12.64 0.28
C PHE A 246 9.83 12.21 1.43
N THR A 247 9.22 13.17 2.11
CA THR A 247 8.35 12.90 3.27
C THR A 247 7.01 13.57 3.08
N ASN A 248 5.92 12.81 3.13
CA ASN A 248 4.56 13.29 2.95
C ASN A 248 4.32 14.03 1.62
N CYS A 249 5.07 13.70 0.56
CA CYS A 249 4.87 14.28 -0.77
C CYS A 249 3.64 13.66 -1.45
N LYS A 250 2.79 14.47 -2.08
CA LYS A 250 1.50 13.99 -2.60
C LYS A 250 1.11 14.57 -3.93
N THR A 251 0.44 13.77 -4.76
CA THR A 251 -0.48 14.30 -5.76
C THR A 251 -1.90 14.25 -5.18
N LEU A 252 -2.62 15.36 -5.27
CA LEU A 252 -3.94 15.57 -4.66
C LEU A 252 -5.02 15.48 -5.74
N PRO A 253 -6.21 14.93 -5.41
CA PRO A 253 -7.37 15.02 -6.30
C PRO A 253 -7.66 16.48 -6.66
N GLY A 254 -7.86 16.74 -7.95
CA GLY A 254 -8.09 18.07 -8.49
C GLY A 254 -9.46 18.22 -9.14
N SER A 255 -9.62 19.22 -10.00
CA SER A 255 -10.84 19.37 -10.84
C SER A 255 -10.87 18.38 -12.01
N SER A 256 -9.72 17.80 -12.36
CA SER A 256 -9.57 16.75 -13.36
C SER A 256 -9.59 15.37 -12.72
N SER A 257 -10.14 14.38 -13.43
CA SER A 257 -10.01 12.96 -13.10
C SER A 257 -8.90 12.27 -13.91
N GLN A 258 -7.90 13.04 -14.35
CA GLN A 258 -6.74 12.57 -15.12
C GLN A 258 -5.43 12.89 -14.38
N TYR A 259 -4.39 12.11 -14.68
CA TYR A 259 -3.02 12.22 -14.16
C TYR A 259 -2.97 12.13 -12.62
N GLY A 260 -2.06 12.85 -11.96
CA GLY A 260 -1.80 12.66 -10.54
C GLY A 260 -0.87 11.48 -10.29
N TRP A 261 0.04 11.21 -11.21
CA TRP A 261 1.01 10.15 -11.06
C TRP A 261 2.23 10.61 -10.27
N GLY A 262 2.97 9.67 -9.67
CA GLY A 262 4.22 9.99 -8.97
C GLY A 262 3.99 10.85 -7.72
N GLY A 263 3.60 10.23 -6.60
CA GLY A 263 3.33 10.97 -5.35
C GLY A 263 4.53 11.79 -4.86
N ALA A 264 5.75 11.33 -5.13
CA ALA A 264 6.97 12.12 -4.94
C ALA A 264 7.60 12.54 -6.27
N ILE A 265 7.91 11.57 -7.15
CA ILE A 265 8.62 11.79 -8.41
C ILE A 265 7.79 11.23 -9.57
N ASP A 266 7.62 12.03 -10.62
CA ASP A 266 7.13 11.57 -11.92
C ASP A 266 8.18 11.87 -13.01
N ILE A 267 8.38 10.93 -13.92
CA ILE A 267 9.35 11.07 -15.02
C ILE A 267 8.72 10.64 -16.34
N GLU A 268 8.73 11.54 -17.33
CA GLU A 268 8.46 11.22 -18.72
C GLU A 268 9.78 10.98 -19.46
N MET A 269 9.92 9.81 -20.08
CA MET A 269 11.09 9.44 -20.87
C MET A 269 10.76 9.41 -22.37
N GLY A 270 11.42 10.28 -23.14
CA GLY A 270 11.28 10.41 -24.59
C GLY A 270 12.20 9.50 -25.42
N PHE A 271 12.75 8.41 -24.85
CA PHE A 271 13.67 7.51 -25.55
C PHE A 271 13.52 6.06 -25.06
N GLU A 272 14.02 5.12 -25.86
CA GLU A 272 13.95 3.69 -25.56
C GLU A 272 14.78 3.31 -24.32
N ALA A 273 14.25 2.37 -23.53
CA ALA A 273 14.91 1.85 -22.32
C ALA A 273 16.33 1.30 -22.59
N SER A 274 16.61 0.84 -23.80
CA SER A 274 17.93 0.32 -24.23
C SER A 274 19.07 1.34 -24.12
N PHE A 275 18.75 2.64 -24.07
CA PHE A 275 19.73 3.71 -23.90
C PHE A 275 19.91 4.15 -22.44
N LEU A 276 19.18 3.58 -21.49
CA LEU A 276 19.38 3.90 -20.07
C LEU A 276 20.74 3.39 -19.58
N THR A 277 21.48 4.25 -18.88
CA THR A 277 22.79 3.97 -18.30
C THR A 277 22.97 4.76 -17.01
N LEU A 278 23.97 4.39 -16.20
CA LEU A 278 24.37 5.18 -15.03
C LEU A 278 24.83 6.61 -15.38
N GLU A 279 25.22 6.87 -16.63
CA GLU A 279 25.65 8.20 -17.05
C GLU A 279 24.46 9.14 -17.29
N ASN A 280 23.28 8.62 -17.65
CA ASN A 280 22.14 9.43 -18.04
C ASN A 280 20.90 9.30 -17.13
N PHE A 281 20.84 8.28 -16.27
CA PHE A 281 19.74 8.09 -15.34
C PHE A 281 20.22 7.46 -14.03
N GLN A 282 20.09 8.19 -12.92
CA GLN A 282 20.51 7.73 -11.61
C GLN A 282 19.56 8.25 -10.52
N LEU A 283 18.94 7.33 -9.79
CA LEU A 283 18.02 7.59 -8.69
C LEU A 283 18.47 6.80 -7.45
N THR A 284 19.60 7.15 -6.85
CA THR A 284 20.25 6.30 -5.82
C THR A 284 20.18 6.89 -4.41
N ASP A 285 20.15 6.01 -3.41
CA ASP A 285 20.19 6.35 -1.98
C ASP A 285 19.01 7.24 -1.55
N LEU A 286 17.87 7.06 -2.23
CA LEU A 286 16.65 7.80 -1.97
C LEU A 286 15.92 7.26 -0.73
N SER A 287 15.09 8.08 -0.11
CA SER A 287 14.19 7.61 0.95
C SER A 287 12.81 8.23 0.79
N PHE A 288 11.76 7.40 0.89
CA PHE A 288 10.37 7.81 0.77
C PHE A 288 9.63 7.47 2.05
N THR A 289 8.87 8.43 2.59
CA THR A 289 8.00 8.22 3.74
C THR A 289 6.63 8.83 3.46
N ASN A 290 5.57 8.03 3.53
CA ASN A 290 4.18 8.49 3.39
C ASN A 290 3.90 9.32 2.12
N CYS A 291 4.59 9.01 1.02
CA CYS A 291 4.29 9.61 -0.27
C CYS A 291 3.04 8.94 -0.86
N LYS A 292 2.23 9.70 -1.61
CA LYS A 292 0.95 9.16 -2.12
C LYS A 292 0.55 9.81 -3.44
N ALA A 293 0.17 8.97 -4.40
CA ALA A 293 -0.40 9.42 -5.65
C ALA A 293 -1.95 9.39 -5.59
N SER A 294 -2.61 10.36 -6.23
CA SER A 294 -4.05 10.31 -6.54
C SER A 294 -4.34 9.43 -7.75
N GLY A 295 -3.38 9.27 -8.67
CA GLY A 295 -3.41 8.35 -9.81
C GLY A 295 -2.62 7.06 -9.53
N ALA A 296 -1.35 7.02 -9.95
CA ALA A 296 -0.49 5.83 -9.92
C ALA A 296 0.94 6.15 -9.46
N GLY A 297 1.63 5.19 -8.85
CA GLY A 297 3.02 5.33 -8.39
C GLY A 297 3.17 6.27 -7.19
N ASN A 298 3.00 5.76 -5.96
CA ASN A 298 3.07 6.59 -4.75
C ASN A 298 4.43 7.28 -4.56
N ASN A 299 5.53 6.63 -4.93
CA ASN A 299 6.87 7.18 -4.81
C ASN A 299 7.36 7.66 -6.17
N LEU A 300 7.40 6.75 -7.15
CA LEU A 300 7.92 6.99 -8.49
C LEU A 300 6.91 6.50 -9.52
N HIS A 301 6.64 7.35 -10.51
CA HIS A 301 5.97 6.96 -11.73
C HIS A 301 6.84 7.29 -12.95
N ILE A 302 6.83 6.41 -13.96
CA ILE A 302 7.56 6.61 -15.21
C ILE A 302 6.64 6.37 -16.42
N LEU A 303 6.46 7.41 -17.24
CA LEU A 303 5.93 7.29 -18.60
C LEU A 303 7.08 6.95 -19.55
N SER A 304 7.00 5.81 -20.24
CA SER A 304 8.06 5.35 -21.15
C SER A 304 7.48 4.57 -22.34
N MET A 305 8.28 4.35 -23.39
CA MET A 305 7.83 3.54 -24.54
C MET A 305 7.41 2.11 -24.15
N ASP A 306 8.13 1.50 -23.20
CA ASP A 306 7.85 0.17 -22.67
C ASP A 306 8.27 0.06 -21.19
N THR A 307 7.26 0.06 -20.31
CA THR A 307 7.40 -0.04 -18.85
C THR A 307 8.15 -1.30 -18.44
N TYR A 308 7.90 -2.44 -19.11
CA TYR A 308 8.56 -3.70 -18.80
C TYR A 308 10.07 -3.61 -19.04
N SER A 309 10.46 -3.11 -20.22
CA SER A 309 11.86 -2.96 -20.59
C SER A 309 12.57 -1.91 -19.74
N THR A 310 11.90 -0.79 -19.44
CA THR A 310 12.41 0.26 -18.54
C THR A 310 12.77 -0.32 -17.17
N GLY A 311 11.86 -1.05 -16.53
CA GLY A 311 12.12 -1.64 -15.23
C GLY A 311 13.21 -2.71 -15.23
N GLN A 312 13.33 -3.51 -16.30
CA GLN A 312 14.43 -4.46 -16.46
C GLN A 312 15.80 -3.77 -16.47
N VAL A 313 15.94 -2.69 -17.23
CA VAL A 313 17.22 -1.96 -17.32
C VAL A 313 17.54 -1.25 -16.01
N ILE A 314 16.54 -0.61 -15.38
CA ILE A 314 16.72 0.03 -14.05
C ILE A 314 17.30 -0.95 -13.04
N LYS A 315 16.77 -2.17 -12.97
CA LYS A 315 17.28 -3.19 -12.03
C LYS A 315 18.65 -3.72 -12.46
N ASN A 316 18.88 -4.00 -13.74
CA ASN A 316 20.12 -4.64 -14.19
C ASN A 316 21.34 -3.70 -14.08
N GLU A 317 21.14 -2.41 -14.34
CA GLU A 317 22.17 -1.37 -14.25
C GLU A 317 22.21 -0.69 -12.87
N ASN A 318 21.37 -1.14 -11.92
CA ASN A 318 21.26 -0.59 -10.56
C ASN A 318 21.00 0.93 -10.53
N LEU A 319 20.06 1.39 -11.37
CA LEU A 319 19.79 2.81 -11.55
C LEU A 319 18.85 3.40 -10.48
N LEU A 320 18.21 2.57 -9.67
CA LEU A 320 17.35 2.97 -8.56
C LEU A 320 17.79 2.26 -7.28
N THR A 321 18.08 3.00 -6.21
CA THR A 321 18.25 2.41 -4.87
C THR A 321 17.52 3.23 -3.82
N VAL A 322 16.92 2.52 -2.86
CA VAL A 322 16.09 3.11 -1.81
C VAL A 322 16.59 2.63 -0.46
N LYS A 323 16.85 3.57 0.45
CA LYS A 323 17.28 3.30 1.82
C LYS A 323 16.17 2.60 2.60
N ASP A 324 16.54 1.54 3.31
CA ASP A 324 15.68 0.89 4.29
C ASP A 324 15.65 1.75 5.57
N GLN A 325 14.51 2.42 5.79
CA GLN A 325 14.32 3.29 6.95
C GLN A 325 14.23 2.50 8.26
N SER A 326 13.89 1.20 8.20
CA SER A 326 13.83 0.32 9.37
C SER A 326 15.21 -0.22 9.78
N ASN A 327 16.17 -0.23 8.85
CA ASN A 327 17.52 -0.73 9.08
C ASN A 327 18.64 0.10 8.39
N PRO A 328 18.83 1.37 8.77
CA PRO A 328 19.90 2.20 8.20
C PRO A 328 21.30 1.64 8.54
N PRO A 329 22.29 1.70 7.61
CA PRO A 329 22.31 2.40 6.33
C PRO A 329 21.97 1.52 5.11
N ASN A 330 21.30 0.38 5.32
CA ASN A 330 21.05 -0.57 4.24
C ASN A 330 20.02 -0.03 3.22
N ILE A 331 20.02 -0.62 2.02
CA ILE A 331 18.97 -0.43 1.02
C ILE A 331 17.93 -1.54 1.14
N ILE A 332 16.72 -1.28 0.64
CA ILE A 332 15.66 -2.30 0.54
C ILE A 332 16.14 -3.40 -0.41
N TYR A 333 16.45 -4.57 0.14
CA TYR A 333 17.12 -5.66 -0.60
C TYR A 333 16.20 -6.35 -1.62
N ASP A 334 14.89 -6.32 -1.40
CA ASP A 334 13.87 -6.97 -2.22
C ASP A 334 12.99 -5.98 -3.01
N LEU A 335 13.43 -4.72 -3.14
CA LEU A 335 12.70 -3.63 -3.83
C LEU A 335 12.14 -4.06 -5.18
N PHE A 336 12.96 -4.78 -5.96
CA PHE A 336 12.61 -5.22 -7.32
C PHE A 336 11.83 -6.53 -7.36
N THR A 337 11.86 -7.33 -6.28
CA THR A 337 11.33 -8.69 -6.27
C THR A 337 10.06 -8.85 -5.46
N SER A 338 9.75 -7.87 -4.60
CA SER A 338 8.60 -7.92 -3.71
C SER A 338 7.38 -7.20 -4.29
N PRO A 339 6.20 -7.86 -4.40
CA PRO A 339 4.97 -7.22 -4.84
C PRO A 339 4.46 -6.16 -3.84
N GLN A 340 5.05 -6.06 -2.65
CA GLN A 340 4.73 -5.05 -1.63
C GLN A 340 4.86 -3.62 -2.15
N TYR A 341 5.79 -3.39 -3.08
CA TYR A 341 6.11 -2.07 -3.64
C TYR A 341 5.44 -1.80 -4.99
N ALA A 342 4.53 -2.68 -5.43
CA ALA A 342 3.96 -2.67 -6.78
C ALA A 342 3.26 -1.35 -7.14
N TYR A 343 2.63 -0.68 -6.17
CA TYR A 343 1.94 0.59 -6.37
C TYR A 343 2.80 1.81 -6.00
N ASP A 344 4.00 1.59 -5.45
CA ASP A 344 4.93 2.67 -5.12
C ASP A 344 5.80 3.04 -6.32
N TYR A 345 6.13 2.06 -7.16
CA TYR A 345 6.99 2.19 -8.34
C TYR A 345 6.24 1.68 -9.57
N MET A 346 5.56 2.58 -10.28
CA MET A 346 4.70 2.24 -11.40
C MET A 346 5.17 2.92 -12.69
N GLY A 347 4.65 2.46 -13.82
CA GLY A 347 4.79 3.15 -15.08
C GLY A 347 3.62 2.88 -16.02
N ILE A 348 3.62 3.59 -17.13
CA ILE A 348 2.65 3.46 -18.21
C ILE A 348 3.38 3.52 -19.55
N ASN A 349 2.90 2.72 -20.51
CA ASN A 349 3.44 2.75 -21.86
C ASN A 349 2.91 3.97 -22.61
N GLU A 350 3.77 4.63 -23.38
CA GLU A 350 3.43 5.79 -24.21
C GLU A 350 2.23 5.52 -25.14
N SER A 351 2.13 4.29 -25.67
CA SER A 351 0.99 3.90 -26.50
C SER A 351 -0.34 3.95 -25.75
N ILE A 352 -0.35 3.54 -24.48
CA ILE A 352 -1.56 3.54 -23.65
C ILE A 352 -1.93 4.97 -23.28
N GLU A 353 -0.94 5.79 -22.93
CA GLU A 353 -1.15 7.22 -22.64
C GLU A 353 -1.71 7.96 -23.85
N LYS A 354 -1.20 7.67 -25.05
CA LYS A 354 -1.71 8.25 -26.29
C LYS A 354 -3.19 7.92 -26.55
N ASP A 355 -3.60 6.70 -26.22
CA ASP A 355 -4.98 6.23 -26.42
C ASP A 355 -5.91 6.63 -25.25
N ASN A 356 -5.35 6.82 -24.05
CA ASN A 356 -6.06 7.13 -22.81
C ASN A 356 -5.36 8.24 -22.01
N PRO A 357 -5.35 9.50 -22.51
CA PRO A 357 -4.54 10.56 -21.92
C PRO A 357 -4.82 10.79 -20.44
N GLY A 358 -3.77 10.75 -19.64
CA GLY A 358 -3.78 10.92 -18.20
C GLY A 358 -4.68 9.91 -17.48
N THR A 359 -4.82 8.68 -17.97
CA THR A 359 -5.67 7.70 -17.27
C THR A 359 -5.23 7.50 -15.81
N ILE A 360 -6.20 7.32 -14.93
CA ILE A 360 -5.97 6.95 -13.51
C ILE A 360 -6.43 5.52 -13.22
N ASP A 361 -6.88 4.82 -14.26
CA ASP A 361 -7.27 3.43 -14.16
C ASP A 361 -6.02 2.56 -14.00
N LEU A 362 -5.88 1.96 -12.81
CA LEU A 362 -4.71 1.17 -12.44
C LEU A 362 -4.50 -0.06 -13.34
N ASP A 363 -5.51 -0.50 -14.09
CA ASP A 363 -5.36 -1.60 -15.06
C ASP A 363 -4.54 -1.20 -16.30
N HIS A 364 -4.39 0.11 -16.55
CA HIS A 364 -3.54 0.65 -17.62
C HIS A 364 -2.09 0.93 -17.18
N HIS A 365 -1.82 0.90 -15.87
CA HIS A 365 -0.49 1.07 -15.31
C HIS A 365 0.08 -0.28 -14.89
N ASN A 366 1.40 -0.44 -14.97
CA ASN A 366 2.07 -1.63 -14.48
C ASN A 366 3.13 -1.26 -13.43
N PRO A 367 3.34 -2.09 -12.40
CA PRO A 367 4.53 -1.97 -11.58
C PRO A 367 5.79 -2.05 -12.45
N LEU A 368 6.77 -1.19 -12.19
CA LEU A 368 8.02 -1.18 -12.97
C LEU A 368 8.74 -2.54 -12.92
N PHE A 369 8.59 -3.28 -11.82
CA PHE A 369 9.37 -4.49 -11.56
C PHE A 369 8.52 -5.77 -11.55
N GLU A 370 7.29 -5.74 -12.10
CA GLU A 370 6.36 -6.90 -12.09
C GLU A 370 7.01 -8.20 -12.61
N GLN A 371 7.84 -8.08 -13.63
CA GLN A 371 8.57 -9.16 -14.27
C GLN A 371 9.66 -9.80 -13.42
N LEU A 372 10.05 -9.15 -12.33
CA LEU A 372 11.07 -9.60 -11.39
C LEU A 372 10.47 -10.12 -10.08
N PHE A 373 9.15 -10.04 -9.91
CA PHE A 373 8.50 -10.51 -8.70
C PHE A 373 8.72 -12.00 -8.47
N ILE A 374 8.95 -12.38 -7.21
CA ILE A 374 9.04 -13.79 -6.79
C ILE A 374 7.66 -14.41 -6.54
N SER A 375 6.64 -13.57 -6.32
CA SER A 375 5.24 -13.94 -6.14
C SER A 375 4.37 -12.74 -6.50
N ASN A 376 3.20 -12.97 -7.09
CA ASN A 376 2.18 -11.93 -7.30
C ASN A 376 1.33 -11.67 -6.05
N VAL A 377 1.42 -12.57 -5.06
CA VAL A 377 0.68 -12.49 -3.80
C VAL A 377 1.69 -12.27 -2.68
N PRO A 378 1.63 -11.14 -1.95
CA PRO A 378 2.45 -10.92 -0.76
C PRO A 378 2.27 -12.05 0.27
N ASN A 379 3.36 -12.47 0.91
CA ASN A 379 3.35 -13.46 1.98
C ASN A 379 4.22 -12.96 3.15
N PRO A 380 3.64 -12.55 4.29
CA PRO A 380 2.21 -12.58 4.61
C PRO A 380 1.37 -11.59 3.79
N SER A 381 0.06 -11.89 3.64
CA SER A 381 -0.95 -10.99 3.09
C SER A 381 -1.77 -10.34 4.21
N TYR A 382 -1.82 -9.01 4.25
CA TYR A 382 -2.59 -8.23 5.22
C TYR A 382 -3.98 -7.88 4.68
N ILE A 383 -5.01 -8.03 5.53
CA ILE A 383 -6.42 -7.78 5.21
C ILE A 383 -6.99 -6.73 6.16
N ASP A 384 -7.54 -5.66 5.59
CA ASP A 384 -8.33 -4.64 6.29
C ASP A 384 -9.66 -4.50 5.55
N ALA A 385 -10.75 -4.95 6.16
CA ALA A 385 -12.08 -4.91 5.53
C ALA A 385 -12.67 -3.48 5.46
N ILE A 386 -12.11 -2.54 6.23
CA ILE A 386 -12.55 -1.14 6.29
C ILE A 386 -11.83 -0.32 5.22
N ASN A 387 -10.49 -0.38 5.20
CA ASN A 387 -9.65 0.48 4.37
C ASN A 387 -8.98 -0.24 3.18
N GLY A 388 -8.91 -1.57 3.22
CA GLY A 388 -8.27 -2.39 2.20
C GLY A 388 -9.01 -2.38 0.87
N LYS A 389 -8.31 -2.79 -0.18
CA LYS A 389 -8.83 -2.86 -1.55
C LYS A 389 -8.39 -4.16 -2.23
N ASP A 390 -9.33 -4.85 -2.85
CA ASP A 390 -9.08 -6.06 -3.63
C ASP A 390 -8.60 -5.68 -5.03
N ILE A 391 -7.31 -5.37 -5.13
CA ILE A 391 -6.60 -4.99 -6.37
C ILE A 391 -5.45 -5.95 -6.65
N LYS A 392 -4.97 -5.98 -7.90
CA LYS A 392 -4.02 -6.96 -8.45
C LYS A 392 -2.91 -7.37 -7.47
N PHE A 393 -2.23 -6.40 -6.86
CA PHE A 393 -1.10 -6.62 -5.93
C PHE A 393 -1.39 -6.21 -4.48
N CYS A 394 -2.64 -6.27 -4.02
CA CYS A 394 -2.94 -6.04 -2.61
C CYS A 394 -2.35 -7.15 -1.71
N GLY A 395 -2.35 -6.90 -0.40
CA GLY A 395 -1.90 -7.83 0.64
C GLY A 395 -0.62 -7.35 1.33
N GLY A 396 -0.04 -6.25 0.86
CA GLY A 396 1.09 -5.65 1.54
C GLY A 396 0.68 -4.81 2.76
N GLN A 397 1.62 -4.49 3.65
CA GLN A 397 1.37 -3.64 4.83
C GLN A 397 0.79 -2.27 4.49
N TYR A 398 1.30 -1.64 3.41
CA TYR A 398 0.81 -0.33 2.96
C TYR A 398 -0.41 -0.42 2.03
N GLN A 399 -0.61 -1.58 1.38
CA GLN A 399 -1.68 -1.81 0.41
C GLN A 399 -2.39 -3.13 0.74
N MET A 400 -3.16 -3.12 1.82
CA MET A 400 -3.88 -4.29 2.33
C MET A 400 -5.01 -4.71 1.38
N CYS A 401 -5.28 -6.01 1.29
CA CYS A 401 -6.48 -6.50 0.61
C CYS A 401 -7.73 -6.21 1.46
N LYS A 402 -8.90 -6.23 0.83
CA LYS A 402 -10.17 -6.03 1.51
C LYS A 402 -10.74 -7.34 2.05
N THR A 403 -10.55 -8.44 1.33
CA THR A 403 -11.12 -9.74 1.70
C THR A 403 -10.07 -10.84 1.76
N ILE A 404 -10.29 -11.80 2.67
CA ILE A 404 -9.51 -13.04 2.76
C ILE A 404 -9.70 -13.82 1.47
N LYS A 405 -10.95 -13.90 0.99
CA LYS A 405 -11.32 -14.64 -0.21
C LYS A 405 -10.49 -14.21 -1.42
N TYR A 406 -10.46 -12.91 -1.71
CA TYR A 406 -9.68 -12.39 -2.83
C TYR A 406 -8.20 -12.76 -2.71
N SER A 407 -7.64 -12.69 -1.50
CA SER A 407 -6.24 -13.07 -1.26
C SER A 407 -5.97 -14.54 -1.57
N THR A 408 -6.87 -15.44 -1.20
CA THR A 408 -6.72 -16.89 -1.41
C THR A 408 -6.98 -17.38 -2.84
N GLU A 409 -7.80 -16.65 -3.62
CA GLU A 409 -8.21 -17.06 -4.97
C GLU A 409 -7.25 -16.58 -6.07
N ARG A 410 -6.24 -15.77 -5.72
CA ARG A 410 -5.25 -15.26 -6.69
C ARG A 410 -4.26 -16.34 -7.14
N ASN A 411 -3.74 -16.14 -8.36
CA ASN A 411 -2.58 -16.89 -8.85
C ASN A 411 -1.29 -16.21 -8.35
N PRO A 412 -0.51 -16.86 -7.46
CA PRO A 412 0.72 -16.27 -6.95
C PRO A 412 1.89 -16.37 -7.95
N THR A 413 1.74 -17.12 -9.06
CA THR A 413 2.82 -17.30 -10.05
C THR A 413 3.11 -15.99 -10.78
N PRO A 414 4.34 -15.43 -10.68
CA PRO A 414 4.76 -14.21 -11.35
C PRO A 414 4.92 -14.38 -12.87
N LEU A 415 5.14 -13.27 -13.59
CA LEU A 415 5.32 -13.24 -15.05
C LEU A 415 6.50 -14.10 -15.55
N SER A 416 7.51 -14.31 -14.71
CA SER A 416 8.64 -15.21 -15.02
C SER A 416 8.22 -16.67 -15.17
N GLY A 417 7.02 -17.04 -14.69
CA GLY A 417 6.52 -18.42 -14.65
C GLY A 417 7.15 -19.28 -13.54
N ILE A 418 8.06 -18.71 -12.74
CA ILE A 418 8.71 -19.41 -11.64
C ILE A 418 7.71 -19.53 -10.49
N ILE A 419 7.31 -20.75 -10.16
CA ILE A 419 6.36 -21.00 -9.07
C ILE A 419 7.01 -20.61 -7.73
N PRO A 420 6.34 -19.82 -6.87
CA PRO A 420 6.84 -19.49 -5.55
C PRO A 420 7.15 -20.74 -4.72
N THR A 421 8.24 -20.72 -3.96
CA THR A 421 8.69 -21.87 -3.15
C THR A 421 8.07 -21.92 -1.75
N ASP A 422 7.23 -20.95 -1.41
CA ASP A 422 6.62 -20.86 -0.09
C ASP A 422 5.79 -22.11 0.22
N SER A 423 6.11 -22.79 1.32
CA SER A 423 5.36 -23.95 1.79
C SER A 423 4.05 -23.57 2.48
N THR A 424 3.89 -22.30 2.84
CA THR A 424 2.79 -21.81 3.68
C THR A 424 2.52 -20.35 3.37
N TYR A 425 1.25 -20.01 3.12
CA TYR A 425 0.80 -18.63 2.92
C TYR A 425 0.10 -18.12 4.17
N SER A 426 0.61 -17.02 4.73
CA SER A 426 0.04 -16.40 5.93
C SER A 426 -0.86 -15.22 5.56
N ILE A 427 -2.02 -15.12 6.22
CA ILE A 427 -2.98 -14.03 6.09
C ILE A 427 -3.18 -13.41 7.48
N ILE A 428 -3.02 -12.09 7.55
CA ILE A 428 -3.08 -11.31 8.80
C ILE A 428 -4.26 -10.35 8.72
N LEU A 429 -5.22 -10.46 9.63
CA LEU A 429 -6.35 -9.54 9.75
C LEU A 429 -5.96 -8.36 10.63
N THR A 430 -6.07 -7.14 10.12
CA THR A 430 -5.86 -5.90 10.88
C THR A 430 -7.17 -5.24 11.31
N SER A 431 -8.30 -5.74 10.79
CA SER A 431 -9.65 -5.31 11.18
C SER A 431 -10.63 -6.50 11.23
N ASN A 432 -11.75 -6.32 11.92
CA ASN A 432 -12.92 -7.20 11.77
C ASN A 432 -13.40 -7.19 10.30
N THR A 433 -13.93 -8.31 9.83
CA THR A 433 -14.54 -8.44 8.49
C THR A 433 -15.95 -9.02 8.60
N ALA A 434 -16.85 -8.57 7.72
CA ALA A 434 -18.19 -9.13 7.51
C ALA A 434 -18.45 -9.39 6.02
N LEU A 435 -17.38 -9.52 5.23
CA LEU A 435 -17.42 -9.57 3.76
C LEU A 435 -17.09 -10.97 3.21
N ASP A 436 -16.46 -11.80 4.02
CA ASP A 436 -15.90 -13.09 3.60
C ASP A 436 -16.91 -14.23 3.74
N THR A 437 -17.00 -15.04 2.67
CA THR A 437 -17.85 -16.23 2.61
C THR A 437 -17.39 -17.17 1.50
N ASN A 438 -17.63 -18.47 1.65
CA ASN A 438 -17.36 -19.49 0.63
C ASN A 438 -15.89 -19.54 0.17
N ILE A 439 -14.94 -19.54 1.11
CA ILE A 439 -13.51 -19.65 0.86
C ILE A 439 -13.14 -21.13 0.74
N GLN A 440 -12.51 -21.50 -0.39
CA GLN A 440 -12.11 -22.88 -0.67
C GLN A 440 -10.61 -23.06 -0.44
N ILE A 441 -10.25 -24.02 0.42
CA ILE A 441 -8.87 -24.42 0.68
C ILE A 441 -8.65 -25.81 0.09
N ILE A 442 -8.04 -25.85 -1.09
CA ILE A 442 -7.75 -27.07 -1.86
C ILE A 442 -6.24 -27.18 -2.12
N SER A 443 -5.82 -28.31 -2.67
CA SER A 443 -4.41 -28.62 -2.95
C SER A 443 -3.66 -27.58 -3.81
N THR A 444 -4.38 -26.76 -4.58
CA THR A 444 -3.80 -25.73 -5.45
C THR A 444 -4.02 -24.29 -4.95
N THR A 445 -4.71 -24.09 -3.82
CA THR A 445 -4.91 -22.74 -3.26
C THR A 445 -3.54 -22.15 -2.92
N LEU A 446 -3.18 -21.01 -3.55
CA LEU A 446 -1.86 -20.39 -3.44
C LEU A 446 -0.69 -21.40 -3.55
N VAL A 447 -0.68 -22.21 -4.61
CA VAL A 447 0.31 -23.27 -4.95
C VAL A 447 0.08 -24.61 -4.25
N ASN A 448 0.06 -24.66 -2.91
CA ASN A 448 0.11 -25.94 -2.16
C ASN A 448 -1.06 -26.18 -1.19
N GLY A 449 -1.96 -25.22 -1.04
CA GLY A 449 -3.13 -25.34 -0.18
C GLY A 449 -2.87 -25.18 1.32
N HIS A 450 -1.67 -24.76 1.75
CA HIS A 450 -1.38 -24.52 3.17
C HIS A 450 -1.51 -23.03 3.52
N ILE A 451 -2.63 -22.69 4.16
CA ILE A 451 -3.01 -21.33 4.52
C ILE A 451 -3.06 -21.17 6.04
N VAL A 452 -2.47 -20.10 6.57
CA VAL A 452 -2.57 -19.68 7.97
C VAL A 452 -3.32 -18.36 8.02
N ILE A 453 -4.37 -18.24 8.82
CA ILE A 453 -5.13 -16.99 9.02
C ILE A 453 -5.07 -16.61 10.50
N GLN A 454 -4.67 -15.37 10.78
CA GLN A 454 -4.52 -14.88 12.14
C GLN A 454 -4.86 -13.39 12.30
N SER A 455 -5.11 -12.97 13.52
CA SER A 455 -5.18 -11.54 13.88
C SER A 455 -3.78 -10.91 13.88
N ASP A 456 -3.71 -9.60 13.59
CA ASP A 456 -2.52 -8.77 13.78
C ASP A 456 -2.10 -8.74 15.27
N GLU A 457 -0.84 -8.38 15.56
CA GLU A 457 -0.26 -8.36 16.91
C GLU A 457 -0.09 -9.74 17.56
N TYR A 458 0.52 -10.67 16.83
CA TYR A 458 1.04 -11.91 17.43
C TYR A 458 2.22 -11.58 18.35
N ASP A 459 1.96 -11.31 19.63
CA ASP A 459 2.93 -11.56 20.70
C ASP A 459 2.44 -12.73 21.56
N SER A 460 3.37 -13.55 22.04
CA SER A 460 3.06 -14.75 22.83
C SER A 460 2.88 -14.44 24.33
N ILE A 461 2.89 -13.15 24.70
CA ILE A 461 3.15 -12.69 26.07
C ILE A 461 2.07 -11.71 26.60
N GLU A 462 1.22 -11.07 25.78
CA GLU A 462 0.26 -10.02 26.23
C GLU A 462 -1.22 -10.30 25.87
N ASP A 463 -2.14 -9.53 26.51
CA ASP A 463 -3.57 -9.44 26.17
C ASP A 463 -3.71 -8.79 24.78
N TYR A 464 -3.94 -9.60 23.74
CA TYR A 464 -4.05 -9.15 22.35
C TYR A 464 -5.52 -9.13 21.89
N THR A 465 -5.83 -8.33 20.86
CA THR A 465 -7.21 -8.22 20.33
C THR A 465 -7.47 -9.27 19.24
N LYS A 466 -8.51 -10.10 19.42
CA LYS A 466 -8.96 -11.06 18.39
C LYS A 466 -9.83 -10.35 17.34
N GLN A 467 -9.40 -10.36 16.09
CA GLN A 467 -10.24 -9.90 14.97
C GLN A 467 -11.37 -10.89 14.71
N SER A 468 -12.55 -10.35 14.42
CA SER A 468 -13.78 -11.08 14.16
C SER A 468 -14.01 -11.29 12.67
N ILE A 469 -14.40 -12.51 12.29
CA ILE A 469 -15.00 -12.83 10.99
C ILE A 469 -16.49 -13.05 11.21
N ILE A 470 -17.29 -12.06 10.83
CA ILE A 470 -18.74 -11.99 11.06
C ILE A 470 -19.47 -12.61 9.87
N THR A 471 -20.25 -13.65 10.13
CA THR A 471 -20.86 -14.49 9.09
C THR A 471 -22.35 -14.72 9.26
N SER A 472 -22.98 -14.13 10.28
CA SER A 472 -24.40 -14.36 10.63
C SER A 472 -25.44 -13.94 9.59
N SER A 473 -25.03 -13.26 8.52
CA SER A 473 -25.87 -12.96 7.37
C SER A 473 -25.77 -13.98 6.22
N PHE A 474 -24.75 -14.84 6.20
CA PHE A 474 -24.46 -15.75 5.08
C PHE A 474 -25.03 -17.15 5.29
N SER A 475 -25.37 -17.84 4.20
CA SER A 475 -25.91 -19.21 4.24
C SER A 475 -24.94 -20.27 3.69
N SER A 476 -23.82 -19.85 3.11
CA SER A 476 -22.73 -20.75 2.65
C SER A 476 -21.67 -20.89 3.73
N SER A 477 -20.97 -22.03 3.74
CA SER A 477 -19.79 -22.21 4.61
C SER A 477 -18.79 -21.08 4.42
N LEU A 478 -18.19 -20.62 5.51
CA LEU A 478 -17.09 -19.66 5.45
C LEU A 478 -15.86 -20.33 4.85
N PHE A 479 -15.48 -21.50 5.38
CA PHE A 479 -14.36 -22.30 4.89
C PHE A 479 -14.82 -23.69 4.47
N THR A 480 -14.36 -24.11 3.29
CA THR A 480 -14.45 -25.51 2.83
C THR A 480 -13.05 -26.02 2.53
N ILE A 481 -12.65 -27.08 3.22
CA ILE A 481 -11.31 -27.68 3.12
C ILE A 481 -11.44 -29.07 2.49
N SER A 482 -10.75 -29.31 1.38
CA SER A 482 -10.80 -30.59 0.66
C SER A 482 -9.49 -30.91 -0.06
N GLY A 483 -9.40 -32.13 -0.61
CA GLY A 483 -8.14 -32.65 -1.15
C GLY A 483 -7.06 -32.66 -0.08
N THR A 484 -5.89 -32.11 -0.38
CA THR A 484 -4.78 -31.96 0.58
C THR A 484 -4.72 -30.55 1.20
N GLY A 485 -5.80 -29.77 1.14
CA GLY A 485 -5.86 -28.44 1.72
C GLY A 485 -5.57 -28.46 3.23
N HIS A 486 -4.80 -27.48 3.70
CA HIS A 486 -4.41 -27.32 5.09
C HIS A 486 -4.70 -25.89 5.55
N LEU A 487 -5.65 -25.74 6.49
CA LEU A 487 -6.01 -24.45 7.06
C LEU A 487 -5.63 -24.39 8.54
N GLU A 488 -4.89 -23.34 8.92
CA GLU A 488 -4.67 -22.98 10.32
C GLU A 488 -5.39 -21.67 10.65
N LEU A 489 -6.22 -21.70 11.68
CA LEU A 489 -6.94 -20.55 12.21
C LEU A 489 -6.39 -20.22 13.60
N LEU A 490 -5.81 -19.04 13.75
CA LEU A 490 -5.11 -18.66 14.97
C LEU A 490 -5.73 -17.38 15.53
N ARG A 491 -6.19 -17.41 16.78
CA ARG A 491 -6.53 -16.18 17.53
C ARG A 491 -7.61 -15.31 16.87
N LEU A 492 -8.62 -15.96 16.32
CA LEU A 492 -9.75 -15.31 15.64
C LEU A 492 -11.03 -15.45 16.46
N HIS A 493 -11.95 -14.51 16.28
CA HIS A 493 -13.31 -14.60 16.80
C HIS A 493 -14.30 -14.90 15.65
N PHE A 494 -15.18 -15.87 15.85
CA PHE A 494 -16.19 -16.29 14.88
C PHE A 494 -17.57 -16.28 15.52
N ASP A 495 -18.59 -15.94 14.72
CA ASP A 495 -19.98 -16.04 15.14
C ASP A 495 -20.63 -17.38 14.70
N ASN A 496 -21.56 -17.31 13.77
CA ASN A 496 -22.28 -18.41 13.15
C ASN A 496 -22.76 -17.93 11.79
N LEU A 497 -23.16 -18.85 10.92
CA LEU A 497 -23.91 -18.51 9.71
C LEU A 497 -25.33 -18.04 10.04
N ASN A 498 -26.08 -17.58 9.04
CA ASN A 498 -27.51 -17.33 9.17
C ASN A 498 -28.18 -18.52 9.90
N PRO A 499 -28.99 -18.28 10.95
CA PRO A 499 -29.59 -19.36 11.74
C PRO A 499 -30.36 -20.41 10.93
N THR A 500 -30.86 -20.05 9.75
CA THR A 500 -31.60 -20.94 8.83
C THR A 500 -30.71 -21.62 7.78
N SER A 501 -29.39 -21.41 7.82
CA SER A 501 -28.42 -22.09 6.96
C SER A 501 -28.50 -23.61 7.13
N ASN A 502 -28.25 -24.33 6.04
CA ASN A 502 -28.08 -25.79 6.04
C ASN A 502 -26.59 -26.19 5.93
N ASN A 503 -25.70 -25.23 5.71
CA ASN A 503 -24.27 -25.47 5.61
C ASN A 503 -23.59 -25.22 6.96
N PRO A 504 -22.55 -25.98 7.32
CA PRO A 504 -21.74 -25.68 8.49
C PRO A 504 -20.91 -24.41 8.28
N LEU A 505 -20.48 -23.73 9.36
CA LEU A 505 -19.56 -22.58 9.22
C LEU A 505 -18.22 -23.01 8.60
N ILE A 506 -17.66 -24.13 9.08
CA ILE A 506 -16.44 -24.75 8.56
C ILE A 506 -16.77 -26.17 8.13
N SER A 507 -16.47 -26.51 6.88
CA SER A 507 -16.60 -27.85 6.32
C SER A 507 -15.23 -28.42 5.98
N ILE A 508 -14.95 -29.64 6.43
CA ILE A 508 -13.78 -30.41 6.01
C ILE A 508 -14.22 -31.78 5.51
N SER A 509 -13.79 -32.15 4.30
CA SER A 509 -14.18 -33.41 3.69
C SER A 509 -13.18 -33.89 2.65
N THR A 510 -13.07 -35.22 2.51
CA THR A 510 -12.30 -35.86 1.44
C THR A 510 -13.13 -36.94 0.76
N ASP A 511 -12.99 -37.09 -0.56
CA ASP A 511 -13.62 -38.14 -1.36
C ASP A 511 -12.61 -39.18 -1.87
N SER A 512 -11.35 -39.02 -1.48
CA SER A 512 -10.20 -39.82 -1.91
C SER A 512 -9.36 -40.22 -0.69
N ASP A 513 -8.17 -40.78 -0.93
CA ASP A 513 -7.18 -41.01 0.11
C ASP A 513 -6.44 -39.71 0.53
N ASP A 514 -6.85 -38.54 0.00
CA ASP A 514 -6.29 -37.25 0.39
C ASP A 514 -6.66 -36.90 1.84
N VAL A 515 -5.77 -36.18 2.51
CA VAL A 515 -5.86 -35.87 3.93
C VAL A 515 -5.96 -34.36 4.13
N PRO A 516 -7.17 -33.77 4.11
CA PRO A 516 -7.34 -32.36 4.43
C PRO A 516 -7.05 -32.13 5.91
N GLN A 517 -6.57 -30.93 6.26
CA GLN A 517 -6.13 -30.60 7.60
C GLN A 517 -6.74 -29.28 8.09
N LEU A 518 -7.22 -29.28 9.34
CA LEU A 518 -7.71 -28.09 10.02
C LEU A 518 -7.07 -27.98 11.39
N GLN A 519 -6.36 -26.88 11.63
CA GLN A 519 -5.88 -26.49 12.95
C GLN A 519 -6.62 -25.24 13.43
N ILE A 520 -7.14 -25.27 14.65
CA ILE A 520 -7.77 -24.14 15.33
C ILE A 520 -7.00 -23.93 16.63
N LYS A 521 -6.45 -22.74 16.84
CA LYS A 521 -5.68 -22.42 18.04
C LYS A 521 -6.05 -21.07 18.61
N ASP A 522 -6.47 -21.08 19.87
CA ASP A 522 -6.82 -19.87 20.63
C ASP A 522 -7.94 -19.04 19.96
N CYS A 523 -8.82 -19.69 19.20
CA CYS A 523 -9.98 -19.06 18.59
C CYS A 523 -11.18 -19.03 19.56
N GLU A 524 -12.04 -18.04 19.36
CA GLU A 524 -13.32 -17.89 20.05
C GLU A 524 -14.48 -18.08 19.09
N PHE A 525 -15.46 -18.88 19.49
CA PHE A 525 -16.69 -19.11 18.75
C PHE A 525 -17.86 -18.78 19.65
N LYS A 526 -18.72 -17.86 19.21
CA LYS A 526 -19.89 -17.45 19.97
C LYS A 526 -21.04 -17.07 19.07
N GLN A 527 -22.22 -17.64 19.28
CA GLN A 527 -23.39 -17.25 18.48
C GLN A 527 -23.61 -15.73 18.56
N ASN A 528 -23.97 -15.10 17.44
CA ASN A 528 -24.28 -13.68 17.36
C ASN A 528 -25.25 -13.31 18.51
N PRO A 529 -24.85 -12.42 19.45
CA PRO A 529 -25.63 -12.09 20.64
C PRO A 529 -27.06 -11.65 20.36
N ASP A 530 -27.28 -10.94 19.25
CA ASP A 530 -28.61 -10.48 18.83
C ASP A 530 -29.54 -11.65 18.48
N SER A 531 -28.96 -12.75 17.98
CA SER A 531 -29.67 -13.96 17.61
C SER A 531 -29.74 -15.01 18.72
N TYR A 532 -28.79 -15.02 19.67
CA TYR A 532 -28.66 -16.11 20.66
C TYR A 532 -29.90 -16.25 21.55
N SER A 533 -30.55 -15.15 21.91
CA SER A 533 -31.75 -15.18 22.74
C SER A 533 -33.00 -15.67 21.98
N THR A 534 -33.02 -15.52 20.66
CA THR A 534 -34.21 -15.62 19.81
C THR A 534 -34.20 -16.82 18.86
N PHE A 535 -33.05 -17.19 18.32
CA PHE A 535 -32.92 -18.20 17.27
C PHE A 535 -32.04 -19.36 17.68
N SER A 536 -32.44 -20.56 17.26
CA SER A 536 -31.60 -21.74 17.28
C SER A 536 -31.06 -22.02 15.88
N LEU A 537 -29.83 -22.49 15.79
CA LEU A 537 -29.12 -22.74 14.54
C LEU A 537 -29.53 -24.09 13.93
N SER A 538 -29.90 -24.08 12.65
CA SER A 538 -30.19 -25.29 11.86
C SER A 538 -28.95 -25.90 11.18
N HIS A 539 -27.75 -25.50 11.60
CA HIS A 539 -26.49 -25.99 11.08
C HIS A 539 -25.46 -26.22 12.20
N SER A 540 -24.41 -26.98 11.87
CA SER A 540 -23.24 -27.15 12.75
C SER A 540 -22.27 -25.98 12.61
N ILE A 541 -21.33 -25.83 13.55
CA ILE A 541 -20.22 -24.87 13.39
C ILE A 541 -19.10 -25.52 12.60
N ILE A 542 -18.70 -26.74 12.96
CA ILE A 542 -17.69 -27.53 12.27
C ILE A 542 -18.31 -28.84 11.83
N SER A 543 -18.24 -29.16 10.54
CA SER A 543 -18.62 -30.46 9.99
C SER A 543 -17.39 -31.15 9.42
N ILE A 544 -17.18 -32.39 9.84
CA ILE A 544 -16.01 -33.19 9.51
C ILE A 544 -16.48 -34.47 8.81
N ASN A 545 -15.92 -34.76 7.64
CA ASN A 545 -16.12 -36.00 6.90
C ASN A 545 -14.79 -36.49 6.31
N GLY A 546 -13.88 -36.93 7.18
CA GLY A 546 -12.51 -37.30 6.86
C GLY A 546 -11.51 -36.15 7.00
N GLY A 547 -10.26 -36.49 7.37
CA GLY A 547 -9.16 -35.53 7.53
C GLY A 547 -8.53 -35.54 8.92
N ILE A 548 -7.58 -34.62 9.14
CA ILE A 548 -6.89 -34.39 10.43
C ILE A 548 -7.34 -33.06 11.01
N ILE A 549 -7.77 -33.07 12.26
CA ILE A 549 -8.29 -31.89 12.95
C ILE A 549 -7.62 -31.73 14.31
N LYS A 550 -7.14 -30.53 14.58
CA LYS A 550 -6.45 -30.17 15.82
C LYS A 550 -7.05 -28.90 16.41
N ILE A 551 -7.65 -28.98 17.59
CA ILE A 551 -8.28 -27.83 18.28
C ILE A 551 -7.57 -27.59 19.62
N GLU A 552 -6.96 -26.42 19.77
CA GLU A 552 -6.14 -26.00 20.92
C GLU A 552 -6.72 -24.75 21.56
N LYS A 553 -6.90 -24.75 22.88
CA LYS A 553 -7.22 -23.52 23.63
C LYS A 553 -8.41 -22.75 23.05
N ALA A 554 -9.31 -23.45 22.36
CA ALA A 554 -10.47 -22.82 21.75
C ALA A 554 -11.53 -22.60 22.82
N LYS A 555 -12.25 -21.48 22.72
CA LYS A 555 -13.38 -21.19 23.58
C LYS A 555 -14.64 -21.11 22.73
N ILE A 556 -15.54 -22.06 22.94
CA ILE A 556 -16.79 -22.21 22.22
C ILE A 556 -17.91 -22.02 23.24
N GLU A 557 -18.67 -20.95 23.12
CA GLU A 557 -19.68 -20.61 24.12
C GLU A 557 -20.99 -20.09 23.54
N SER A 558 -22.07 -20.29 24.30
CA SER A 558 -23.37 -19.66 24.04
C SER A 558 -23.90 -19.99 22.64
N TYR A 559 -24.27 -21.25 22.43
CA TYR A 559 -24.96 -21.69 21.20
C TYR A 559 -26.27 -22.38 21.51
N LYS A 560 -27.30 -22.10 20.70
CA LYS A 560 -28.55 -22.87 20.65
C LYS A 560 -28.67 -23.54 19.29
N LEU A 561 -28.77 -24.86 19.26
CA LEU A 561 -28.86 -25.68 18.05
C LEU A 561 -30.23 -26.34 17.98
N ILE A 562 -30.72 -26.59 16.76
CA ILE A 562 -31.93 -27.39 16.51
C ILE A 562 -31.66 -28.55 15.56
N ASN A 563 -32.58 -29.52 15.56
CA ASN A 563 -32.52 -30.74 14.77
C ASN A 563 -31.27 -31.55 15.15
N GLU A 564 -30.81 -32.44 14.26
CA GLU A 564 -29.65 -33.32 14.50
C GLU A 564 -28.29 -32.59 14.60
N ASN A 565 -28.24 -31.26 14.56
CA ASN A 565 -27.01 -30.46 14.56
C ASN A 565 -26.30 -30.36 15.92
N SER A 566 -24.98 -30.35 15.88
CA SER A 566 -24.08 -30.18 17.03
C SER A 566 -23.07 -29.09 16.71
N ILE A 567 -22.31 -28.57 17.69
CA ILE A 567 -21.22 -27.64 17.35
C ILE A 567 -20.25 -28.32 16.39
N ILE A 568 -19.76 -29.51 16.76
CA ILE A 568 -18.88 -30.33 15.95
C ILE A 568 -19.62 -31.60 15.57
N THR A 569 -19.87 -31.76 14.27
CA THR A 569 -20.44 -32.98 13.70
C THR A 569 -19.35 -33.74 12.96
N ILE A 570 -19.08 -34.97 13.37
CA ILE A 570 -18.08 -35.85 12.72
C ILE A 570 -18.80 -37.02 12.08
N LYS A 571 -18.54 -37.23 10.79
CA LYS A 571 -19.03 -38.36 10.00
C LYS A 571 -17.85 -39.09 9.38
N SER A 572 -18.02 -40.39 9.17
CA SER A 572 -17.03 -41.24 8.50
C SER A 572 -17.71 -41.97 7.34
N GLN A 573 -18.32 -41.21 6.42
CA GLN A 573 -19.12 -41.81 5.35
C GLN A 573 -18.25 -42.67 4.42
N SER A 574 -18.83 -43.72 3.83
CA SER A 574 -18.13 -44.52 2.82
C SER A 574 -17.87 -43.70 1.56
N PHE A 575 -16.64 -43.73 1.05
CA PHE A 575 -16.28 -43.12 -0.25
C PHE A 575 -16.02 -44.19 -1.32
N SER A 576 -15.80 -45.44 -0.93
CA SER A 576 -15.75 -46.61 -1.80
C SER A 576 -16.26 -47.84 -1.05
N TYR A 577 -16.57 -48.93 -1.76
CA TYR A 577 -17.17 -50.14 -1.16
C TYR A 577 -16.27 -50.70 -0.04
N GLY A 578 -16.75 -50.62 1.20
CA GLY A 578 -16.03 -51.07 2.39
C GLY A 578 -14.88 -50.17 2.86
N ARG A 579 -14.73 -48.97 2.29
CA ARG A 579 -13.77 -47.95 2.75
C ARG A 579 -14.48 -46.72 3.28
N TYR A 580 -14.18 -46.37 4.52
CA TYR A 580 -14.75 -45.23 5.21
C TYR A 580 -13.73 -44.09 5.35
N ARG A 581 -14.23 -42.86 5.31
CA ARG A 581 -13.39 -41.67 5.48
C ARG A 581 -12.77 -41.68 6.88
N LYS A 582 -11.44 -41.70 6.95
CA LYS A 582 -10.69 -41.73 8.22
C LYS A 582 -10.66 -40.33 8.83
N ASN A 583 -10.97 -40.25 10.12
CA ASN A 583 -10.92 -39.02 10.90
C ASN A 583 -9.85 -39.11 11.99
N GLU A 584 -8.96 -38.13 12.10
CA GLU A 584 -8.04 -38.00 13.23
C GLU A 584 -8.27 -36.65 13.92
N ILE A 585 -9.03 -36.65 15.01
CA ILE A 585 -9.40 -35.44 15.75
C ILE A 585 -8.71 -35.41 17.11
N LYS A 586 -8.06 -34.28 17.42
CA LYS A 586 -7.43 -34.00 18.73
C LYS A 586 -7.91 -32.65 19.26
N ILE A 587 -8.48 -32.65 20.46
CA ILE A 587 -8.99 -31.45 21.15
C ILE A 587 -8.31 -31.35 22.51
N TYR A 588 -7.71 -30.20 22.81
CA TYR A 588 -6.92 -29.98 24.02
C TYR A 588 -7.10 -28.57 24.56
N GLN A 589 -7.08 -28.45 25.91
CA GLN A 589 -7.19 -27.18 26.65
C GLN A 589 -8.37 -26.29 26.23
N SER A 590 -9.43 -26.87 25.67
CA SER A 590 -10.53 -26.11 25.07
C SER A 590 -11.77 -26.10 25.97
N THR A 591 -12.55 -25.03 25.90
CA THR A 591 -13.77 -24.85 26.71
C THR A 591 -15.00 -24.83 25.82
N PHE A 592 -15.97 -25.67 26.15
CA PHE A 592 -17.31 -25.71 25.60
C PHE A 592 -18.30 -25.30 26.69
N SER A 593 -19.03 -24.20 26.51
CA SER A 593 -19.91 -23.71 27.58
C SER A 593 -21.25 -23.16 27.11
N ASN A 594 -22.31 -23.38 27.88
CA ASN A 594 -23.66 -22.86 27.60
C ASN A 594 -24.17 -23.25 26.20
N ILE A 595 -24.05 -24.54 25.86
CA ILE A 595 -24.46 -25.09 24.56
C ILE A 595 -25.74 -25.88 24.76
N GLN A 596 -26.83 -25.45 24.14
CA GLN A 596 -28.13 -26.10 24.22
C GLN A 596 -28.51 -26.65 22.85
N LYS A 597 -28.93 -27.90 22.80
CA LYS A 597 -29.51 -28.53 21.62
C LYS A 597 -30.98 -28.83 21.87
N LEU A 598 -31.84 -28.31 21.01
CA LEU A 598 -33.30 -28.50 21.00
C LEU A 598 -33.70 -29.49 19.91
N GLY A 599 -34.74 -30.28 20.15
CA GLY A 599 -35.24 -31.33 19.26
C GLY A 599 -34.39 -32.60 19.25
N ASP A 600 -34.56 -33.39 18.19
CA ASP A 600 -33.95 -34.71 18.05
C ASP A 600 -32.42 -34.64 17.86
N GLY A 601 -31.71 -35.59 18.46
CA GLY A 601 -30.32 -35.88 18.16
C GLY A 601 -29.41 -35.94 19.37
N ASN A 602 -28.14 -36.29 19.11
CA ASN A 602 -27.17 -36.63 20.14
C ASN A 602 -26.09 -35.55 20.28
N GLY A 603 -25.45 -35.44 21.45
CA GLY A 603 -24.22 -34.66 21.65
C GLY A 603 -24.31 -33.16 21.33
N ALA A 604 -24.69 -32.30 22.28
CA ALA A 604 -24.82 -30.87 22.00
C ALA A 604 -23.52 -30.19 21.51
N ALA A 605 -22.38 -30.55 22.09
CA ALA A 605 -21.07 -30.03 21.69
C ALA A 605 -20.43 -30.88 20.58
N ILE A 606 -20.38 -32.20 20.74
CA ILE A 606 -19.74 -33.10 19.78
C ILE A 606 -20.66 -34.29 19.52
N ASN A 607 -20.98 -34.52 18.25
CA ASN A 607 -21.65 -35.73 17.78
C ASN A 607 -20.78 -36.42 16.73
N ALA A 608 -20.30 -37.62 17.03
CA ALA A 608 -19.33 -38.31 16.19
C ALA A 608 -19.78 -39.71 15.77
N GLU A 609 -19.92 -39.91 14.46
CA GLU A 609 -19.95 -41.23 13.83
C GLU A 609 -18.55 -41.54 13.30
N LEU A 610 -17.80 -42.30 14.08
CA LEU A 610 -16.45 -42.70 13.72
C LEU A 610 -16.55 -44.05 12.98
N GLN A 611 -15.76 -44.27 11.94
CA GLN A 611 -15.60 -45.56 11.26
C GLN A 611 -14.10 -45.83 10.99
N GLN A 612 -13.71 -47.11 10.87
CA GLN A 612 -12.38 -47.61 10.47
C GLN A 612 -11.16 -46.70 10.77
N ASP A 613 -10.32 -47.08 11.75
CA ASP A 613 -9.07 -46.37 12.11
C ASP A 613 -9.25 -44.88 12.48
N SER A 614 -10.49 -44.40 12.61
CA SER A 614 -10.77 -43.04 13.08
C SER A 614 -10.54 -42.90 14.57
N ILE A 615 -9.99 -41.75 14.97
CA ILE A 615 -9.58 -41.43 16.33
C ILE A 615 -10.19 -40.08 16.71
N LEU A 616 -10.79 -40.02 17.90
CA LEU A 616 -11.17 -38.78 18.57
C LEU A 616 -10.52 -38.78 19.95
N LYS A 617 -9.64 -37.79 20.19
CA LYS A 617 -8.99 -37.57 21.49
C LYS A 617 -9.41 -36.21 22.04
N VAL A 618 -9.89 -36.22 23.28
CA VAL A 618 -10.22 -35.01 24.04
C VAL A 618 -9.45 -35.10 25.35
N THR A 619 -8.40 -34.28 25.49
CA THR A 619 -7.39 -34.41 26.57
C THR A 619 -7.03 -33.04 27.15
N ASP A 620 -6.07 -33.01 28.08
CA ASP A 620 -5.40 -31.78 28.54
C ASP A 620 -6.35 -30.71 29.09
N SER A 621 -7.19 -31.09 30.06
CA SER A 621 -8.07 -30.15 30.80
C SER A 621 -9.15 -29.46 29.95
N CYS A 622 -9.68 -30.13 28.93
CA CYS A 622 -10.91 -29.65 28.28
C CYS A 622 -12.07 -29.53 29.27
N THR A 623 -12.89 -28.49 29.11
CA THR A 623 -14.03 -28.20 29.99
C THR A 623 -15.34 -28.20 29.20
N PHE A 624 -16.32 -28.95 29.69
CA PHE A 624 -17.70 -28.93 29.20
C PHE A 624 -18.62 -28.46 30.32
N TYR A 625 -19.17 -27.25 30.18
CA TYR A 625 -19.96 -26.60 31.21
C TYR A 625 -21.34 -26.21 30.68
N ASN A 626 -22.40 -26.66 31.34
CA ASN A 626 -23.77 -26.29 30.95
C ASN A 626 -24.06 -26.63 29.46
N CYS A 627 -23.73 -27.86 29.06
CA CYS A 627 -24.06 -28.41 27.76
C CYS A 627 -25.22 -29.41 27.89
N SER A 628 -26.28 -29.28 27.08
CA SER A 628 -27.47 -30.11 27.20
C SER A 628 -28.15 -30.43 25.86
N THR A 629 -28.78 -31.60 25.82
CA THR A 629 -29.70 -32.04 24.76
C THR A 629 -31.13 -32.10 25.32
N GLU A 630 -32.14 -31.81 24.49
CA GLU A 630 -33.54 -31.92 24.90
C GLU A 630 -33.91 -33.37 25.28
N LEU A 631 -34.75 -33.51 26.32
CA LEU A 631 -35.07 -34.78 26.99
C LEU A 631 -36.21 -35.52 26.24
N ILE A 632 -35.95 -35.99 25.02
CA ILE A 632 -36.86 -36.86 24.25
C ILE A 632 -36.28 -38.28 24.20
N ASP A 633 -37.13 -39.31 24.11
CA ASP A 633 -36.84 -40.75 24.36
C ASP A 633 -35.68 -41.39 23.53
N ASN A 634 -35.00 -40.67 22.63
CA ASN A 634 -33.91 -41.17 21.79
C ASN A 634 -32.65 -40.30 21.75
N CYS A 635 -32.52 -39.28 22.62
CA CYS A 635 -31.35 -38.39 22.64
C CYS A 635 -30.26 -38.92 23.58
N ALA A 636 -29.07 -39.19 23.06
CA ALA A 636 -27.93 -39.74 23.79
C ALA A 636 -26.77 -38.73 23.97
N GLY A 637 -26.11 -38.75 25.13
CA GLY A 637 -24.86 -38.04 25.41
C GLY A 637 -24.97 -36.52 25.47
N GLY A 638 -25.32 -35.95 26.64
CA GLY A 638 -25.69 -34.53 26.78
C GLY A 638 -24.69 -33.52 26.19
N ALA A 639 -23.38 -33.68 26.44
CA ALA A 639 -22.35 -32.85 25.83
C ALA A 639 -21.70 -33.53 24.61
N ILE A 640 -21.36 -34.81 24.73
CA ILE A 640 -20.66 -35.58 23.70
C ILE A 640 -21.42 -36.89 23.46
N SER A 641 -21.62 -37.22 22.18
CA SER A 641 -22.09 -38.54 21.76
C SER A 641 -21.19 -39.11 20.67
N THR A 642 -20.92 -40.42 20.76
CA THR A 642 -20.05 -41.12 19.83
C THR A 642 -20.62 -42.49 19.47
N VAL A 643 -20.64 -42.81 18.18
CA VAL A 643 -21.02 -44.12 17.64
C VAL A 643 -19.79 -44.81 17.06
N LEU A 644 -19.55 -46.08 17.45
CA LEU A 644 -18.41 -46.88 17.00
C LEU A 644 -18.86 -48.21 16.34
N ASP A 645 -18.38 -48.45 15.12
CA ASP A 645 -18.35 -49.75 14.40
C ASP A 645 -17.02 -50.52 14.67
N ILE A 646 -17.10 -51.85 14.80
CA ILE A 646 -16.32 -52.71 15.71
C ILE A 646 -14.90 -53.10 15.21
N MET A 647 -14.42 -52.60 14.06
CA MET A 647 -13.27 -53.21 13.35
C MET A 647 -11.84 -52.67 13.67
N LYS A 648 -11.54 -52.31 14.93
CA LYS A 648 -10.28 -51.71 15.50
C LYS A 648 -10.36 -50.19 15.71
N ARG A 649 -10.23 -49.73 16.97
CA ARG A 649 -10.11 -48.30 17.33
C ARG A 649 -9.39 -48.07 18.66
N ASP A 650 -8.66 -46.96 18.71
CA ASP A 650 -8.20 -46.31 19.92
C ASP A 650 -9.08 -45.06 20.17
N TYR A 651 -9.91 -45.10 21.21
CA TYR A 651 -10.65 -43.94 21.73
C TYR A 651 -10.15 -43.65 23.14
N VAL A 652 -9.67 -42.43 23.37
CA VAL A 652 -8.91 -42.09 24.59
C VAL A 652 -9.38 -40.75 25.15
N PHE A 653 -9.98 -40.80 26.34
CA PHE A 653 -10.05 -39.67 27.27
C PHE A 653 -8.92 -39.85 28.28
N GLU A 654 -7.92 -38.98 28.25
CA GLU A 654 -6.80 -38.98 29.18
C GLU A 654 -6.69 -37.60 29.85
N ASP A 655 -6.34 -37.60 31.14
CA ASP A 655 -6.32 -36.47 32.06
C ASP A 655 -7.65 -35.74 32.31
N VAL A 656 -7.68 -34.94 33.39
CA VAL A 656 -8.85 -34.38 34.07
C VAL A 656 -9.70 -33.47 33.15
N CYS A 657 -10.58 -34.05 32.32
CA CYS A 657 -11.69 -33.31 31.71
C CYS A 657 -12.73 -32.94 32.78
N ILE A 658 -13.10 -31.66 32.86
CA ILE A 658 -14.05 -31.17 33.86
C ILE A 658 -15.44 -31.08 33.23
N TYR A 659 -16.38 -31.86 33.79
CA TYR A 659 -17.78 -31.86 33.40
C TYR A 659 -18.63 -31.30 34.54
N ARG A 660 -19.39 -30.23 34.30
CA ARG A 660 -20.24 -29.60 35.31
C ARG A 660 -21.59 -29.17 34.71
N LEU A 661 -22.69 -29.53 35.39
CA LEU A 661 -24.08 -29.20 35.03
C LEU A 661 -24.50 -29.71 33.63
N ILE A 662 -24.61 -31.03 33.45
CA ILE A 662 -25.01 -31.67 32.18
C ILE A 662 -26.32 -32.46 32.41
N GLN A 663 -27.29 -32.38 31.48
CA GLN A 663 -28.60 -33.06 31.57
C GLN A 663 -28.82 -33.99 30.35
N SER A 664 -29.12 -35.28 30.57
CA SER A 664 -29.49 -36.30 29.55
C SER A 664 -30.24 -37.53 30.16
N VAL A 665 -30.99 -38.31 29.35
CA VAL A 665 -31.70 -39.57 29.74
C VAL A 665 -31.17 -40.75 28.89
N PRO A 666 -31.32 -42.03 29.32
CA PRO A 666 -30.46 -42.72 30.29
C PRO A 666 -29.07 -43.05 29.69
N SER A 667 -28.26 -42.04 29.39
CA SER A 667 -26.82 -42.18 29.22
C SER A 667 -26.22 -40.84 29.61
N GLY A 668 -25.31 -40.82 30.58
CA GLY A 668 -24.82 -39.60 31.23
C GLY A 668 -24.05 -38.67 30.29
N VAL A 669 -23.09 -37.93 30.86
CA VAL A 669 -22.20 -36.96 30.18
C VAL A 669 -21.66 -37.44 28.82
N TYR A 670 -21.49 -38.76 28.67
CA TYR A 670 -21.09 -39.48 27.47
C TYR A 670 -22.07 -40.64 27.19
N SER A 671 -22.38 -40.89 25.92
CA SER A 671 -23.01 -42.14 25.45
C SER A 671 -22.16 -42.79 24.36
N LEU A 672 -22.01 -44.10 24.44
CA LEU A 672 -21.28 -44.93 23.48
C LEU A 672 -22.20 -46.06 23.00
N ASP A 673 -22.77 -45.90 21.81
CA ASP A 673 -23.65 -46.91 21.21
C ASP A 673 -22.87 -47.85 20.27
N TRP A 674 -22.97 -49.15 20.55
CA TRP A 674 -22.36 -50.21 19.76
C TRP A 674 -23.35 -50.71 18.70
N ILE A 675 -23.03 -50.56 17.42
CA ILE A 675 -23.84 -51.11 16.34
C ILE A 675 -23.45 -52.58 16.13
N TRP A 676 -24.29 -53.51 16.57
CA TRP A 676 -24.17 -54.93 16.26
C TRP A 676 -24.67 -55.20 14.84
N LYS A 677 -23.81 -55.65 13.92
CA LYS A 677 -24.26 -56.33 12.70
C LYS A 677 -24.70 -57.75 13.05
N SER A 678 -26.00 -57.98 13.04
CA SER A 678 -26.63 -59.30 13.11
C SER A 678 -26.17 -60.18 11.95
N PHE A 679 -25.53 -61.31 12.26
CA PHE A 679 -25.35 -62.40 11.30
C PHE A 679 -26.66 -63.21 11.22
N PRO A 680 -27.11 -63.66 10.03
CA PRO A 680 -28.28 -64.52 9.94
C PRO A 680 -27.98 -65.87 10.59
N ILE A 681 -28.85 -66.28 11.50
CA ILE A 681 -28.91 -67.64 12.03
C ILE A 681 -29.30 -68.59 10.90
N GLY A 682 -28.48 -69.59 10.64
CA GLY A 682 -28.77 -70.73 9.75
C GLY A 682 -27.75 -71.83 10.00
N VAL A 683 -28.24 -73.00 10.40
CA VAL A 683 -27.55 -74.23 10.87
C VAL A 683 -26.39 -74.67 9.98
#